data_AF-A0A2D5YTV5-F1
#
_entry.id   AF-A0A2D5YTV5-F1
#
_cell.length_a   1.000
_cell.length_b   1.000
_cell.length_c   1.000
_cell.angle_alpha   90.00
_cell.angle_beta   90.00
_cell.angle_gamma   90.00
#
_symmetry.space_group_name_H-M   'P 1'
#
loop_
_entity.id
_entity.type
_entity.pdbx_description
1 polymer ?
#
loop_
_entity_poly.entity_id
_entity_poly.type
_entity_poly.pdbx_seq_one_letter_code
_entity_poly.pdbx_strand_id
1 'polypeptide(L)'
;MMRTLSITFALLLFTAPLLGAVPEHLWLEAEHFRGIEGYCWPMGPDEVRQTDGAWGLSGPGWAAEWTQGGESGFLSIAAGPNDDRAVVHRDIELPVAGRYYVWARYGDWREKTERFEIHIEQDHADPWIGKFGRRAVIEEDNVMKLYWGWAFGWDHRTAPLRKGKAHITLRTTQTEADPRQIDVIVLTTDANYHPRVKDRPPDPAWAVLESYRDGIPRALEPLARHAGPVSAPDTWRMRTFQDKSFVYLWNVGRPDPIDTWLSGDPNSITVPYNIGDDDTRAEFESKYAGRNDIPIFSDPRIVPTFHGSGPAAFRTDPDTGELTEQSRRFAQWLDEHPQRLWAGMMNYAPDTPLGDPAVEMFQQYRDRYVGSIAGESLGYFYVPTEQMQPATEHAMTRRAMAEAFEPITLETNAAKYREVFGWDLLANPFEDVISCLSVGNITFMPLLSRWGVRTIGYESAVATSSVLNMRWAFMRGAARQGDHLTATYRSCNFGDSATMFSDQSSYHRPRNILDNYYSVYSGAGMTWYKFDIWYQYMAGASMFYHEQGFDEFWKPGGTTVAGLRDVQLSPKGKLVDRFLRVTAEADFVRGDPITPIAFLVDYAHGWEPAPFWPNAFKNWHQQSDRLRPGDHEKMLESYFWTAYYPIGPNSQRPITATNEVYLPGVFGDIFDVIFADPDVDRWRTIDTYPVVVAAGEIELTAAEGQRLAAYVEQGGTLVVADAHLTGPGVAALNLPTVAQRFDEVDQYGWLRDPTMHDSPRFAYRRIETEGGRVLGWAPDGGAFCAAFDRGEGRLIYLSVPHGMTIGRQAHPVVARLLAHLSRGLMPVEVAGDVQWMVNEIEGGWMVTLLNPAGQSKPQQGMLPTDYTENRTVTIRARRPLSSARDRLAPDDVLTITGQTVTCEVPAGAVRIVELK
;
A
#
# COMPACT_ATOMS: atom_id res chain seq x y z
N MET A 1 -43.34 76.21 -12.47
CA MET A 1 -43.57 75.80 -11.07
C MET A 1 -42.22 75.39 -10.48
N MET A 2 -41.80 76.06 -9.42
CA MET A 2 -40.46 75.97 -8.80
C MET A 2 -40.29 74.70 -7.95
N ARG A 3 -39.06 74.14 -8.00
CA ARG A 3 -38.27 73.43 -6.95
C ARG A 3 -38.96 72.24 -6.24
N THR A 4 -38.33 71.07 -6.07
CA THR A 4 -37.11 70.89 -5.26
C THR A 4 -36.53 69.49 -5.52
N LEU A 5 -35.22 69.42 -5.79
CA LEU A 5 -34.41 68.19 -5.90
C LEU A 5 -34.15 67.67 -4.48
N SER A 6 -34.51 66.41 -4.18
CA SER A 6 -34.07 65.72 -2.96
C SER A 6 -33.08 64.63 -3.35
N ILE A 7 -31.85 64.79 -2.86
CA ILE A 7 -30.74 63.84 -2.97
C ILE A 7 -30.92 62.81 -1.86
N THR A 8 -31.18 61.56 -2.21
CA THR A 8 -31.21 60.44 -1.26
C THR A 8 -29.81 59.83 -1.19
N PHE A 9 -29.15 60.02 -0.04
CA PHE A 9 -27.90 59.36 0.33
C PHE A 9 -28.18 57.87 0.57
N ALA A 10 -27.68 56.99 -0.31
CA ALA A 10 -27.67 55.56 -0.07
C ALA A 10 -26.44 55.21 0.79
N LEU A 11 -26.68 54.91 2.08
CA LEU A 11 -25.71 54.24 2.93
C LEU A 11 -25.56 52.79 2.43
N LEU A 12 -24.54 52.54 1.62
CA LEU A 12 -23.99 51.20 1.40
C LEU A 12 -23.21 50.79 2.66
N LEU A 13 -23.92 50.19 3.61
CA LEU A 13 -23.32 49.37 4.66
C LEU A 13 -22.70 48.15 3.98
N PHE A 14 -21.39 48.21 3.73
CA PHE A 14 -20.58 47.02 3.53
C PHE A 14 -20.60 46.23 4.85
N THR A 15 -21.54 45.31 4.99
CA THR A 15 -21.39 44.18 5.91
C THR A 15 -20.26 43.34 5.35
N ALA A 16 -19.04 43.55 5.86
CA ALA A 16 -17.98 42.58 5.69
C ALA A 16 -18.54 41.23 6.16
N PRO A 17 -18.46 40.15 5.36
CA PRO A 17 -18.82 38.84 5.87
C PRO A 17 -17.96 38.62 7.12
N LEU A 18 -18.62 38.33 8.25
CA LEU A 18 -17.95 37.69 9.38
C LEU A 18 -17.35 36.42 8.79
N LEU A 19 -16.05 36.44 8.49
CA LEU A 19 -15.28 35.27 8.11
C LEU A 19 -15.46 34.27 9.24
N GLY A 20 -16.31 33.26 9.02
CA GLY A 20 -16.48 32.17 9.96
C GLY A 20 -15.14 31.45 10.06
N ALA A 21 -14.74 31.06 11.27
CA ALA A 21 -13.58 30.20 11.45
C ALA A 21 -13.75 28.91 10.63
N VAL A 22 -12.64 28.41 10.08
CA VAL A 22 -12.60 27.12 9.40
C VAL A 22 -13.15 26.05 10.36
N PRO A 23 -14.11 25.21 9.94
CA PRO A 23 -14.61 24.17 10.80
C PRO A 23 -13.52 23.18 11.20
N GLU A 24 -13.60 22.70 12.44
CA GLU A 24 -12.63 21.78 13.02
C GLU A 24 -13.21 20.38 13.06
N HIS A 25 -12.34 19.39 12.85
CA HIS A 25 -12.72 18.00 12.67
C HIS A 25 -11.71 17.05 13.34
N LEU A 26 -12.21 16.10 14.13
CA LEU A 26 -11.43 14.98 14.67
C LEU A 26 -12.08 13.68 14.22
N TRP A 27 -11.30 12.83 13.55
CA TRP A 27 -11.70 11.50 13.09
C TRP A 27 -11.03 10.44 13.94
N LEU A 28 -11.83 9.69 14.72
CA LEU A 28 -11.34 8.76 15.73
C LEU A 28 -11.82 7.34 15.40
N GLU A 29 -10.96 6.58 14.75
CA GLU A 29 -11.14 5.15 14.48
C GLU A 29 -11.12 4.37 15.80
N ALA A 30 -12.09 3.46 15.98
CA ALA A 30 -12.40 2.87 17.27
C ALA A 30 -11.33 1.86 17.74
N GLU A 31 -10.68 1.17 16.81
CA GLU A 31 -9.57 0.25 17.07
C GLU A 31 -8.31 0.94 17.61
N HIS A 32 -8.24 2.27 17.52
CA HIS A 32 -7.16 3.08 18.08
C HIS A 32 -7.41 3.50 19.53
N PHE A 33 -8.53 3.08 20.14
CA PHE A 33 -8.81 3.34 21.55
C PHE A 33 -7.98 2.41 22.46
N ARG A 34 -7.73 2.88 23.69
CA ARG A 34 -7.03 2.15 24.73
C ARG A 34 -7.99 1.29 25.55
N GLY A 35 -7.53 0.12 25.98
CA GLY A 35 -8.32 -0.84 26.76
C GLY A 35 -9.01 -1.92 25.91
N ILE A 36 -8.63 -2.06 24.64
CA ILE A 36 -9.12 -3.14 23.79
C ILE A 36 -8.40 -4.44 24.15
N GLU A 37 -9.15 -5.51 24.42
CA GLU A 37 -8.64 -6.82 24.80
C GLU A 37 -9.35 -7.94 24.04
N GLY A 38 -8.56 -8.90 23.51
CA GLY A 38 -9.09 -10.05 22.79
C GLY A 38 -9.86 -9.68 21.52
N TYR A 39 -10.81 -10.55 21.15
CA TYR A 39 -11.65 -10.42 19.97
C TYR A 39 -13.11 -10.64 20.35
N CYS A 40 -14.02 -9.92 19.70
CA CYS A 40 -15.45 -10.14 19.80
C CYS A 40 -16.03 -10.13 18.40
N TRP A 41 -16.59 -11.26 17.95
CA TRP A 41 -17.16 -11.44 16.62
C TRP A 41 -18.68 -11.51 16.72
N PRO A 42 -19.42 -10.43 16.37
CA PRO A 42 -20.83 -10.33 16.70
C PRO A 42 -21.74 -11.39 16.07
N MET A 43 -21.32 -11.90 14.90
CA MET A 43 -21.99 -12.96 14.14
C MET A 43 -21.40 -14.36 14.36
N GLY A 44 -20.34 -14.47 15.17
CA GLY A 44 -19.72 -15.75 15.47
C GLY A 44 -20.59 -16.61 16.40
N PRO A 45 -20.16 -17.85 16.72
CA PRO A 45 -20.82 -18.62 17.76
C PRO A 45 -20.67 -17.93 19.14
N ASP A 46 -21.48 -18.34 20.12
CA ASP A 46 -21.61 -17.62 21.39
C ASP A 46 -20.28 -17.47 22.15
N GLU A 47 -19.32 -18.37 21.96
CA GLU A 47 -18.00 -18.34 22.60
C GLU A 47 -17.15 -17.14 22.16
N VAL A 48 -17.32 -16.68 20.93
CA VAL A 48 -16.57 -15.52 20.38
C VAL A 48 -17.39 -14.23 20.41
N ARG A 49 -18.61 -14.26 20.97
CA ARG A 49 -19.49 -13.10 21.17
C ARG A 49 -19.39 -12.51 22.58
N GLN A 50 -18.54 -13.05 23.46
CA GLN A 50 -18.41 -12.59 24.85
C GLN A 50 -17.22 -11.65 25.02
N THR A 51 -17.37 -10.69 25.94
CA THR A 51 -16.29 -9.87 26.49
C THR A 51 -16.43 -9.82 28.02
N ASP A 52 -15.37 -9.42 28.72
CA ASP A 52 -15.39 -9.29 30.19
C ASP A 52 -14.76 -7.97 30.66
N GLY A 53 -15.53 -6.88 30.62
CA GLY A 53 -15.11 -5.56 31.06
C GLY A 53 -14.21 -4.80 30.09
N ALA A 54 -13.98 -5.34 28.90
CA ALA A 54 -13.23 -4.71 27.82
C ALA A 54 -14.01 -4.77 26.50
N TRP A 55 -13.62 -3.93 25.55
CA TRP A 55 -14.05 -4.10 24.16
C TRP A 55 -13.06 -5.01 23.45
N GLY A 56 -13.54 -5.91 22.58
CA GLY A 56 -12.70 -6.76 21.74
C GLY A 56 -12.56 -6.23 20.32
N LEU A 57 -11.46 -6.57 19.64
CA LEU A 57 -11.34 -6.34 18.20
C LEU A 57 -12.40 -7.17 17.45
N SER A 58 -13.11 -6.53 16.53
CA SER A 58 -14.23 -7.10 15.79
C SER A 58 -13.99 -6.97 14.28
N GLY A 59 -12.97 -7.66 13.77
CA GLY A 59 -12.75 -7.98 12.35
C GLY A 59 -12.67 -6.85 11.31
N PRO A 60 -12.07 -7.10 10.12
CA PRO A 60 -12.12 -6.16 9.00
C PRO A 60 -13.43 -6.27 8.20
N GLY A 61 -13.99 -5.12 7.83
CA GLY A 61 -15.25 -5.01 7.10
C GLY A 61 -15.20 -5.28 5.59
N TRP A 62 -14.61 -6.37 5.09
CA TRP A 62 -14.25 -6.51 3.65
C TRP A 62 -14.95 -7.59 2.81
N ALA A 63 -15.33 -8.76 3.34
CA ALA A 63 -16.22 -9.69 2.63
C ALA A 63 -17.67 -9.21 2.72
N ALA A 64 -18.60 -9.57 1.83
CA ALA A 64 -20.01 -9.19 2.02
C ALA A 64 -20.62 -9.71 3.35
N GLU A 65 -20.11 -10.84 3.87
CA GLU A 65 -20.43 -11.36 5.21
C GLU A 65 -19.58 -10.74 6.34
N TRP A 66 -18.49 -10.03 6.02
CA TRP A 66 -17.63 -9.34 6.99
C TRP A 66 -17.82 -7.82 7.00
N THR A 67 -18.36 -7.23 5.93
CA THR A 67 -18.86 -5.86 5.81
C THR A 67 -20.16 -5.71 6.56
N GLN A 68 -20.79 -6.82 6.96
CA GLN A 68 -21.59 -6.90 8.18
C GLN A 68 -22.60 -5.75 8.28
N GLY A 69 -23.37 -5.56 7.21
CA GLY A 69 -24.41 -4.55 7.13
C GLY A 69 -24.00 -3.09 6.96
N GLY A 70 -22.75 -2.82 6.60
CA GLY A 70 -22.31 -1.57 6.00
C GLY A 70 -20.80 -1.54 5.94
N GLU A 71 -20.21 -1.33 4.76
CA GLU A 71 -18.76 -1.43 4.58
C GLU A 71 -18.03 -0.58 5.64
N SER A 72 -17.16 -1.18 6.45
CA SER A 72 -16.16 -0.47 7.27
C SER A 72 -14.80 -0.61 6.57
N GLY A 73 -14.03 0.47 6.53
CA GLY A 73 -12.72 0.52 5.84
C GLY A 73 -11.56 0.38 6.82
N PHE A 74 -11.88 0.10 8.07
CA PHE A 74 -11.07 0.12 9.27
C PHE A 74 -11.70 -0.90 10.23
N LEU A 75 -10.98 -1.34 11.24
CA LEU A 75 -11.50 -2.33 12.18
C LEU A 75 -12.62 -1.72 13.00
N SER A 76 -13.55 -2.58 13.40
CA SER A 76 -14.49 -2.22 14.46
C SER A 76 -14.06 -2.84 15.77
N ILE A 77 -14.59 -2.32 16.87
CA ILE A 77 -14.54 -2.94 18.18
C ILE A 77 -15.94 -3.34 18.60
N ALA A 78 -16.05 -4.42 19.37
CA ALA A 78 -17.33 -4.88 19.88
C ALA A 78 -17.29 -5.24 21.36
N ALA A 79 -18.42 -5.08 22.04
CA ALA A 79 -18.65 -5.53 23.40
C ALA A 79 -19.77 -6.59 23.39
N GLY A 80 -19.55 -7.70 24.07
CA GLY A 80 -20.47 -8.83 24.10
C GLY A 80 -21.82 -8.48 24.74
N PRO A 81 -22.92 -9.17 24.42
CA PRO A 81 -24.30 -8.82 24.84
C PRO A 81 -24.44 -8.74 26.36
N ASN A 82 -23.70 -9.58 27.09
CA ASN A 82 -23.76 -9.67 28.55
C ASN A 82 -22.82 -8.71 29.29
N ASP A 83 -21.99 -7.94 28.56
CA ASP A 83 -20.99 -7.07 29.18
C ASP A 83 -21.52 -5.66 29.41
N ASP A 84 -21.96 -5.38 30.64
CA ASP A 84 -22.51 -4.10 31.06
C ASP A 84 -21.46 -3.10 31.57
N ARG A 85 -20.17 -3.45 31.50
CA ARG A 85 -19.07 -2.68 32.08
C ARG A 85 -17.87 -2.47 31.15
N ALA A 86 -17.90 -2.99 29.92
CA ALA A 86 -16.89 -2.78 28.89
C ALA A 86 -16.52 -1.30 28.72
N VAL A 87 -15.23 -1.00 28.73
CA VAL A 87 -14.72 0.37 28.61
C VAL A 87 -13.49 0.44 27.72
N VAL A 88 -13.45 1.44 26.84
CA VAL A 88 -12.23 1.87 26.15
C VAL A 88 -12.14 3.39 26.16
N HIS A 89 -10.93 3.94 26.02
CA HIS A 89 -10.72 5.37 26.11
C HIS A 89 -9.67 5.92 25.15
N ARG A 90 -9.71 7.23 24.89
CA ARG A 90 -8.71 7.93 24.10
C ARG A 90 -8.55 9.36 24.57
N ASP A 91 -7.31 9.78 24.75
CA ASP A 91 -6.98 11.18 24.98
C ASP A 91 -6.89 11.91 23.63
N ILE A 92 -7.48 13.10 23.57
CA ILE A 92 -7.48 13.97 22.39
C ILE A 92 -7.20 15.42 22.79
N GLU A 93 -6.90 16.25 21.80
CA GLU A 93 -6.86 17.70 21.95
C GLU A 93 -7.90 18.34 21.04
N LEU A 94 -8.79 19.15 21.64
CA LEU A 94 -9.80 19.92 20.93
C LEU A 94 -9.19 21.25 20.50
N PRO A 95 -9.14 21.56 19.19
CA PRO A 95 -8.47 22.76 18.68
C PRO A 95 -9.16 24.07 19.10
N VAL A 96 -10.48 24.04 19.28
CA VAL A 96 -11.28 25.23 19.61
C VAL A 96 -12.34 24.91 20.67
N ALA A 97 -12.81 25.94 21.37
CA ALA A 97 -14.00 25.84 22.21
C ALA A 97 -15.23 26.08 21.34
N GLY A 98 -16.32 25.36 21.59
CA GLY A 98 -17.55 25.55 20.84
C GLY A 98 -18.56 24.42 20.97
N ARG A 99 -19.59 24.48 20.14
CA ARG A 99 -20.54 23.39 19.99
C ARG A 99 -19.98 22.39 18.99
N TYR A 100 -19.69 21.19 19.47
CA TYR A 100 -19.30 20.05 18.66
C TYR A 100 -20.52 19.15 18.38
N TYR A 101 -20.58 18.60 17.17
CA TYR A 101 -21.40 17.47 16.80
C TYR A 101 -20.56 16.21 16.98
N VAL A 102 -20.97 15.37 17.92
CA VAL A 102 -20.34 14.08 18.24
C VAL A 102 -21.12 13.02 17.49
N TRP A 103 -20.59 12.60 16.36
CA TRP A 103 -21.10 11.51 15.54
C TRP A 103 -20.48 10.19 15.98
N ALA A 104 -21.28 9.13 15.96
CA ALA A 104 -20.82 7.76 16.14
C ALA A 104 -21.44 6.89 15.06
N ARG A 105 -20.63 6.00 14.48
CA ARG A 105 -21.09 4.95 13.58
C ARG A 105 -21.03 3.61 14.30
N TYR A 106 -22.14 2.90 14.32
CA TYR A 106 -22.30 1.66 15.09
C TYR A 106 -23.28 0.70 14.41
N GLY A 107 -23.20 -0.58 14.78
CA GLY A 107 -24.09 -1.62 14.30
C GLY A 107 -25.49 -1.47 14.88
N ASP A 108 -26.47 -1.14 14.03
CA ASP A 108 -27.90 -1.03 14.33
C ASP A 108 -28.59 -2.37 14.05
N TRP A 109 -29.07 -3.03 15.11
CA TRP A 109 -29.66 -4.36 15.03
C TRP A 109 -31.16 -4.30 14.73
N ARG A 110 -31.61 -5.17 13.83
CA ARG A 110 -33.00 -5.20 13.35
C ARG A 110 -33.96 -5.43 14.50
N GLU A 111 -34.87 -4.48 14.72
CA GLU A 111 -35.90 -4.51 15.77
C GLU A 111 -35.36 -4.66 17.21
N LYS A 112 -34.11 -4.24 17.46
CA LYS A 112 -33.43 -4.39 18.75
C LYS A 112 -32.77 -3.08 19.22
N THR A 113 -32.17 -3.12 20.40
CA THR A 113 -31.39 -2.00 20.96
C THR A 113 -29.96 -2.43 21.24
N GLU A 114 -29.06 -1.47 21.20
CA GLU A 114 -27.61 -1.66 21.33
C GLU A 114 -27.00 -0.51 22.15
N ARG A 115 -27.50 -0.30 23.38
CA ARG A 115 -27.20 0.92 24.13
C ARG A 115 -25.74 0.97 24.57
N PHE A 116 -25.11 2.11 24.32
CA PHE A 116 -23.80 2.49 24.83
C PHE A 116 -23.73 4.00 25.09
N GLU A 117 -22.68 4.43 25.78
CA GLU A 117 -22.44 5.83 26.10
C GLU A 117 -21.05 6.27 25.64
N ILE A 118 -20.96 7.52 25.17
CA ILE A 118 -19.70 8.24 24.95
C ILE A 118 -19.60 9.34 26.01
N HIS A 119 -18.55 9.30 26.81
CA HIS A 119 -18.24 10.29 27.83
C HIS A 119 -17.08 11.16 27.32
N ILE A 120 -17.20 12.47 27.49
CA ILE A 120 -16.13 13.43 27.18
C ILE A 120 -15.83 14.22 28.44
N GLU A 121 -14.66 13.99 29.02
CA GLU A 121 -14.21 14.62 30.25
C GLU A 121 -13.18 15.71 29.93
N GLN A 122 -13.30 16.86 30.58
CA GLN A 122 -12.35 17.97 30.46
C GLN A 122 -12.08 18.57 31.83
N ASP A 123 -10.85 19.03 32.05
CA ASP A 123 -10.46 19.67 33.31
C ASP A 123 -11.42 20.82 33.66
N HIS A 124 -11.89 20.81 34.91
CA HIS A 124 -12.81 21.81 35.45
C HIS A 124 -14.15 21.94 34.70
N ALA A 125 -14.61 20.88 34.04
CA ALA A 125 -15.94 20.77 33.46
C ALA A 125 -16.62 19.47 33.91
N ASP A 126 -17.95 19.49 33.99
CA ASP A 126 -18.70 18.24 34.21
C ASP A 126 -18.56 17.35 32.96
N PRO A 127 -18.40 16.02 33.12
CA PRO A 127 -18.38 15.09 32.00
C PRO A 127 -19.64 15.23 31.13
N TRP A 128 -19.44 15.40 29.83
CA TRP A 128 -20.54 15.30 28.88
C TRP A 128 -20.83 13.82 28.59
N ILE A 129 -22.11 13.43 28.60
CA ILE A 129 -22.54 12.05 28.37
C ILE A 129 -23.50 11.99 27.18
N GLY A 130 -23.06 11.37 26.09
CA GLY A 130 -23.87 11.05 24.92
C GLY A 130 -24.38 9.62 24.97
N LYS A 131 -25.70 9.43 24.81
CA LYS A 131 -26.37 8.11 24.81
C LYS A 131 -26.78 7.69 23.40
N PHE A 132 -26.37 6.49 22.97
CA PHE A 132 -26.53 5.94 21.61
C PHE A 132 -27.24 4.58 21.63
N GLY A 133 -27.63 4.04 20.45
CA GLY A 133 -28.21 2.69 20.31
C GLY A 133 -29.60 2.50 20.93
N ARG A 134 -30.38 3.58 21.05
CA ARG A 134 -31.71 3.59 21.71
C ARG A 134 -32.89 3.45 20.76
N ARG A 135 -32.63 3.58 19.45
CA ARG A 135 -33.60 3.56 18.38
C ARG A 135 -32.87 3.16 17.11
N ALA A 136 -33.60 2.57 16.17
CA ALA A 136 -33.11 2.38 14.82
C ALA A 136 -32.66 3.72 14.20
N VAL A 137 -31.52 3.67 13.53
CA VAL A 137 -30.94 4.74 12.71
C VAL A 137 -30.93 4.37 11.23
N ILE A 138 -31.09 3.08 10.93
CA ILE A 138 -31.34 2.48 9.63
C ILE A 138 -32.73 1.83 9.66
N GLU A 139 -33.47 2.02 8.57
CA GLU A 139 -34.81 1.45 8.35
C GLU A 139 -34.78 -0.10 8.50
N GLU A 140 -35.81 -0.69 9.11
CA GLU A 140 -35.77 -2.10 9.57
C GLU A 140 -35.84 -3.13 8.43
N ASP A 141 -36.39 -2.75 7.29
CA ASP A 141 -36.43 -3.53 6.06
C ASP A 141 -35.26 -3.19 5.11
N ASN A 142 -34.23 -2.50 5.62
CA ASN A 142 -32.98 -2.33 4.90
C ASN A 142 -32.43 -3.70 4.48
N VAL A 143 -31.98 -3.80 3.23
CA VAL A 143 -31.49 -5.05 2.64
C VAL A 143 -30.46 -5.75 3.52
N MET A 144 -29.54 -5.00 4.13
CA MET A 144 -28.54 -5.58 5.02
C MET A 144 -29.12 -6.11 6.32
N LYS A 145 -30.05 -5.37 6.94
CA LYS A 145 -30.78 -5.84 8.13
C LYS A 145 -31.60 -7.10 7.84
N LEU A 146 -32.16 -7.24 6.63
CA LEU A 146 -32.88 -8.43 6.22
C LEU A 146 -31.97 -9.65 6.01
N TYR A 147 -30.77 -9.46 5.48
CA TYR A 147 -29.81 -10.55 5.27
C TYR A 147 -29.06 -10.95 6.55
N TRP A 148 -28.59 -9.97 7.33
CA TRP A 148 -27.64 -10.19 8.42
C TRP A 148 -28.23 -9.92 9.80
N GLY A 149 -29.41 -9.32 9.87
CA GLY A 149 -30.03 -8.90 11.14
C GLY A 149 -29.53 -7.56 11.65
N TRP A 150 -28.64 -6.86 10.95
CA TRP A 150 -28.13 -5.55 11.36
C TRP A 150 -27.48 -4.75 10.21
N ALA A 151 -27.21 -3.46 10.46
CA ALA A 151 -26.51 -2.56 9.54
C ALA A 151 -25.72 -1.46 10.26
N PHE A 152 -24.59 -1.00 9.73
CA PHE A 152 -23.91 0.17 10.29
C PHE A 152 -24.68 1.46 9.95
N GLY A 153 -24.97 2.26 10.97
CA GLY A 153 -25.63 3.56 10.84
C GLY A 153 -24.94 4.67 11.63
N TRP A 154 -25.21 5.91 11.22
CA TRP A 154 -24.71 7.11 11.89
C TRP A 154 -25.78 7.72 12.82
N ASP A 155 -25.39 8.05 14.04
CA ASP A 155 -26.16 8.89 14.96
C ASP A 155 -25.27 10.01 15.50
N HIS A 156 -25.87 11.08 16.02
CA HIS A 156 -25.10 12.16 16.62
C HIS A 156 -25.78 12.83 17.80
N ARG A 157 -24.96 13.48 18.63
CA ARG A 157 -25.39 14.39 19.69
C ARG A 157 -24.58 15.67 19.62
N THR A 158 -25.06 16.72 20.29
CA THR A 158 -24.30 17.97 20.40
C THR A 158 -23.67 18.10 21.78
N ALA A 159 -22.41 18.50 21.82
CA ALA A 159 -21.64 18.69 23.04
C ALA A 159 -21.05 20.12 23.07
N PRO A 160 -21.32 20.93 24.11
CA PRO A 160 -20.57 22.16 24.34
C PRO A 160 -19.21 21.79 24.96
N LEU A 161 -18.13 21.91 24.20
CA LEU A 161 -16.79 21.52 24.63
C LEU A 161 -15.85 22.74 24.69
N ARG A 162 -14.86 22.67 25.57
CA ARG A 162 -13.79 23.67 25.69
C ARG A 162 -12.60 23.29 24.81
N LYS A 163 -11.80 24.29 24.42
CA LYS A 163 -10.49 24.05 23.80
C LYS A 163 -9.57 23.31 24.77
N GLY A 164 -8.71 22.43 24.26
CA GLY A 164 -7.64 21.78 25.00
C GLY A 164 -7.87 20.27 25.17
N LYS A 165 -7.17 19.68 26.13
CA LYS A 165 -7.22 18.23 26.37
C LYS A 165 -8.63 17.77 26.72
N ALA A 166 -9.02 16.61 26.20
CA ALA A 166 -10.22 15.90 26.58
C ALA A 166 -9.95 14.40 26.62
N HIS A 167 -10.58 13.72 27.57
CA HIS A 167 -10.57 12.27 27.69
C HIS A 167 -11.90 11.73 27.19
N ILE A 168 -11.87 10.93 26.13
CA ILE A 168 -13.06 10.29 25.56
C ILE A 168 -13.12 8.87 26.09
N THR A 169 -14.28 8.46 26.61
CA THR A 169 -14.53 7.09 27.04
C THR A 169 -15.75 6.53 26.30
N LEU A 170 -15.60 5.38 25.67
CA LEU A 170 -16.70 4.57 25.15
C LEU A 170 -17.01 3.48 26.19
N ARG A 171 -18.28 3.36 26.59
CA ARG A 171 -18.66 2.39 27.62
C ARG A 171 -20.01 1.74 27.39
N THR A 172 -20.14 0.50 27.85
CA THR A 172 -21.45 -0.13 28.07
C THR A 172 -21.93 0.18 29.49
N THR A 173 -23.24 0.07 29.71
CA THR A 173 -23.87 0.39 31.01
C THR A 173 -24.94 -0.61 31.43
N GLN A 174 -25.23 -1.59 30.57
CA GLN A 174 -26.27 -2.59 30.76
C GLN A 174 -26.09 -3.71 29.74
N THR A 175 -26.75 -4.84 30.00
CA THR A 175 -26.84 -5.95 29.06
C THR A 175 -27.79 -5.65 27.90
N GLU A 176 -27.56 -6.32 26.78
CA GLU A 176 -28.38 -6.26 25.56
C GLU A 176 -28.62 -7.65 24.97
N ALA A 177 -29.53 -7.73 24.01
CA ALA A 177 -29.78 -8.96 23.27
C ALA A 177 -28.61 -9.32 22.33
N ASP A 178 -27.89 -8.32 21.83
CA ASP A 178 -26.80 -8.48 20.87
C ASP A 178 -25.56 -7.64 21.22
N PRO A 179 -24.40 -8.01 20.66
CA PRO A 179 -23.18 -7.22 20.81
C PRO A 179 -23.34 -5.77 20.36
N ARG A 180 -22.70 -4.84 21.07
CA ARG A 180 -22.53 -3.45 20.60
C ARG A 180 -21.28 -3.40 19.73
N GLN A 181 -21.35 -2.81 18.54
CA GLN A 181 -20.20 -2.71 17.63
C GLN A 181 -20.04 -1.27 17.14
N ILE A 182 -18.85 -0.70 17.26
CA ILE A 182 -18.51 0.68 16.87
C ILE A 182 -17.25 0.65 15.99
N ASP A 183 -17.23 1.42 14.91
CA ASP A 183 -16.06 1.55 14.02
C ASP A 183 -15.44 2.96 14.06
N VAL A 184 -16.22 4.04 14.19
CA VAL A 184 -15.69 5.40 14.22
C VAL A 184 -16.51 6.39 15.05
N ILE A 185 -15.80 7.34 15.66
CA ILE A 185 -16.35 8.54 16.31
C ILE A 185 -15.79 9.79 15.59
N VAL A 186 -16.66 10.75 15.27
CA VAL A 186 -16.27 12.03 14.66
C VAL A 186 -16.72 13.20 15.54
N LEU A 187 -15.80 14.08 15.89
CA LEU A 187 -16.12 15.34 16.56
C LEU A 187 -15.92 16.47 15.55
N THR A 188 -16.94 17.30 15.34
CA THR A 188 -16.83 18.44 14.41
C THR A 188 -17.58 19.68 14.86
N THR A 189 -17.05 20.87 14.55
CA THR A 189 -17.76 22.14 14.71
C THR A 189 -18.61 22.52 13.49
N ASP A 190 -18.51 21.78 12.38
CA ASP A 190 -19.32 22.01 11.19
C ASP A 190 -20.75 21.50 11.38
N ALA A 191 -21.70 22.43 11.36
CA ALA A 191 -23.12 22.11 11.44
C ALA A 191 -23.69 21.46 10.16
N ASN A 192 -22.98 21.58 9.05
CA ASN A 192 -23.39 21.05 7.75
C ASN A 192 -22.76 19.69 7.44
N TYR A 193 -21.77 19.25 8.24
CA TYR A 193 -21.18 17.93 8.07
C TYR A 193 -22.18 16.84 8.46
N HIS A 194 -22.51 16.00 7.49
CA HIS A 194 -23.37 14.84 7.66
C HIS A 194 -22.76 13.65 6.93
N PRO A 195 -22.07 12.73 7.62
CA PRO A 195 -21.50 11.56 6.98
C PRO A 195 -22.62 10.68 6.39
N ARG A 196 -22.41 10.14 5.20
CA ARG A 196 -23.38 9.21 4.57
C ARG A 196 -22.92 7.77 4.70
N VAL A 197 -21.66 7.53 4.35
CA VAL A 197 -20.97 6.24 4.47
C VAL A 197 -19.72 6.43 5.31
N LYS A 198 -18.53 6.57 4.72
CA LYS A 198 -17.27 6.85 5.43
C LYS A 198 -16.69 8.20 5.06
N ASP A 199 -17.53 9.11 4.58
CA ASP A 199 -17.11 10.42 4.10
C ASP A 199 -16.38 11.16 5.24
N ARG A 200 -15.05 11.28 5.14
CA ARG A 200 -14.28 12.06 6.10
C ARG A 200 -14.61 13.53 5.88
N PRO A 201 -14.44 14.34 6.92
CA PRO A 201 -14.55 15.77 6.78
C PRO A 201 -13.62 16.34 5.70
N PRO A 202 -13.98 17.48 5.10
CA PRO A 202 -13.12 18.18 4.15
C PRO A 202 -11.72 18.44 4.75
N ASP A 203 -10.69 18.28 3.93
CA ASP A 203 -9.29 18.54 4.30
C ASP A 203 -8.70 19.60 3.36
N PRO A 204 -8.29 20.78 3.87
CA PRO A 204 -7.66 21.81 3.06
C PRO A 204 -6.38 21.38 2.34
N ALA A 205 -5.64 20.39 2.85
CA ALA A 205 -4.49 19.82 2.15
C ALA A 205 -4.93 19.06 0.88
N TRP A 206 -6.06 18.35 0.94
CA TRP A 206 -6.65 17.70 -0.24
C TRP A 206 -7.12 18.72 -1.27
N ALA A 207 -7.68 19.86 -0.86
CA ALA A 207 -8.06 20.92 -1.80
C ALA A 207 -6.85 21.46 -2.58
N VAL A 208 -5.68 21.60 -1.93
CA VAL A 208 -4.43 21.97 -2.61
C VAL A 208 -4.03 20.89 -3.62
N LEU A 209 -4.05 19.62 -3.24
CA LEU A 209 -3.67 18.50 -4.11
C LEU A 209 -4.64 18.32 -5.29
N GLU A 210 -5.93 18.54 -5.05
CA GLU A 210 -6.97 18.51 -6.08
C GLU A 210 -6.69 19.56 -7.17
N SER A 211 -6.19 20.75 -6.78
CA SER A 211 -5.79 21.79 -7.73
C SER A 211 -4.62 21.40 -8.63
N TYR A 212 -3.90 20.32 -8.31
CA TYR A 212 -2.76 19.81 -9.08
C TYR A 212 -3.11 18.57 -9.93
N ARG A 213 -4.37 18.10 -9.93
CA ARG A 213 -4.79 16.85 -10.61
C ARG A 213 -4.50 16.82 -12.11
N ASP A 214 -4.66 17.94 -12.79
CA ASP A 214 -4.34 18.06 -14.23
C ASP A 214 -2.86 18.33 -14.51
N GLY A 215 -2.04 18.46 -13.46
CA GLY A 215 -0.61 18.67 -13.54
C GLY A 215 -0.13 19.79 -12.61
N ILE A 216 1.05 19.59 -12.02
CA ILE A 216 1.67 20.55 -11.11
C ILE A 216 2.07 21.83 -11.87
N PRO A 217 1.70 23.04 -11.39
CA PRO A 217 1.98 24.27 -12.11
C PRO A 217 3.47 24.45 -12.41
N ARG A 218 3.79 24.75 -13.67
CA ARG A 218 5.18 24.92 -14.14
C ARG A 218 5.88 26.13 -13.55
N ALA A 219 5.12 27.13 -13.12
CA ALA A 219 5.64 28.35 -12.52
C ALA A 219 6.03 28.19 -11.05
N LEU A 220 5.79 27.03 -10.43
CA LEU A 220 6.24 26.79 -9.06
C LEU A 220 7.78 26.85 -9.00
N GLU A 221 8.28 27.66 -8.07
CA GLU A 221 9.71 27.77 -7.79
C GLU A 221 10.26 26.41 -7.28
N PRO A 222 11.30 25.84 -7.89
CA PRO A 222 11.94 24.63 -7.35
C PRO A 222 12.55 24.88 -5.97
N LEU A 223 12.23 24.01 -5.00
CA LEU A 223 12.83 24.08 -3.66
C LEU A 223 14.03 23.16 -3.47
N ALA A 224 14.16 22.12 -4.30
CA ALA A 224 15.35 21.30 -4.36
C ALA A 224 16.58 22.15 -4.71
N ARG A 225 17.71 21.88 -4.06
CA ARG A 225 18.94 22.63 -4.25
C ARG A 225 19.60 22.37 -5.60
N HIS A 226 19.53 21.12 -6.07
CA HIS A 226 20.02 20.70 -7.37
C HIS A 226 18.88 20.21 -8.25
N ALA A 227 19.07 20.37 -9.56
CA ALA A 227 18.22 19.69 -10.52
C ALA A 227 18.37 18.17 -10.35
N GLY A 228 17.28 17.44 -10.58
CA GLY A 228 17.32 15.99 -10.48
C GLY A 228 18.14 15.33 -11.58
N PRO A 229 18.47 14.04 -11.39
CA PRO A 229 19.24 13.27 -12.35
C PRO A 229 18.58 13.28 -13.74
N VAL A 230 19.38 13.50 -14.78
CA VAL A 230 18.95 13.22 -16.16
C VAL A 230 19.05 11.72 -16.47
N SER A 231 19.95 11.05 -15.75
CA SER A 231 20.23 9.62 -15.82
C SER A 231 20.17 9.02 -14.42
N ALA A 232 19.55 7.86 -14.29
CA ALA A 232 19.49 7.08 -13.06
C ALA A 232 20.91 6.76 -12.56
N PRO A 233 21.21 7.01 -11.27
CA PRO A 233 22.42 6.54 -10.61
C PRO A 233 22.62 5.03 -10.78
N ASP A 234 23.87 4.55 -10.77
CA ASP A 234 24.17 3.13 -10.93
C ASP A 234 23.54 2.25 -9.83
N THR A 235 23.39 2.79 -8.62
CA THR A 235 22.69 2.13 -7.50
C THR A 235 21.19 2.02 -7.68
N TRP A 236 20.60 2.69 -8.68
CA TRP A 236 19.19 2.59 -9.02
C TRP A 236 18.91 1.53 -10.07
N ARG A 237 19.97 0.98 -10.69
CA ARG A 237 19.86 -0.07 -11.69
C ARG A 237 19.21 -1.29 -11.09
N MET A 238 18.19 -1.80 -11.76
CA MET A 238 17.45 -2.95 -11.25
C MET A 238 18.31 -4.20 -11.31
N ARG A 239 18.32 -4.96 -10.21
CA ARG A 239 18.90 -6.30 -10.21
C ARG A 239 17.96 -7.28 -10.89
N THR A 240 18.52 -8.22 -11.63
CA THR A 240 17.77 -9.30 -12.27
C THR A 240 18.51 -10.61 -12.07
N PHE A 241 17.78 -11.73 -12.07
CA PHE A 241 18.41 -13.02 -11.84
C PHE A 241 19.19 -13.45 -13.09
N GLN A 242 20.52 -13.57 -12.97
CA GLN A 242 21.44 -13.89 -14.07
C GLN A 242 21.25 -12.97 -15.31
N ASP A 243 21.03 -11.68 -15.10
CA ASP A 243 20.84 -10.67 -16.16
C ASP A 243 19.66 -10.94 -17.12
N LYS A 244 18.74 -11.84 -16.72
CA LYS A 244 17.49 -12.09 -17.44
C LYS A 244 16.46 -11.09 -16.96
N SER A 245 16.34 -9.95 -17.66
CA SER A 245 15.35 -8.85 -17.47
C SER A 245 14.29 -9.14 -16.39
N PHE A 246 13.43 -10.14 -16.61
CA PHE A 246 12.65 -10.76 -15.54
C PHE A 246 12.44 -12.26 -15.81
N VAL A 247 11.97 -12.96 -14.77
CA VAL A 247 11.50 -14.36 -14.85
C VAL A 247 10.06 -14.48 -14.34
N TYR A 248 9.36 -15.52 -14.78
CA TYR A 248 7.96 -15.77 -14.44
C TYR A 248 7.83 -17.16 -13.81
N LEU A 249 7.65 -17.19 -12.50
CA LEU A 249 7.58 -18.38 -11.67
C LEU A 249 6.20 -19.03 -11.83
N TRP A 250 6.19 -20.30 -12.24
CA TRP A 250 4.98 -21.05 -12.56
C TRP A 250 4.90 -22.36 -11.78
N ASN A 251 3.81 -22.55 -11.02
CA ASN A 251 3.58 -23.77 -10.27
C ASN A 251 3.52 -24.98 -11.22
N VAL A 252 4.28 -26.03 -10.91
CA VAL A 252 4.25 -27.33 -11.58
C VAL A 252 4.06 -28.42 -10.52
N GLY A 253 3.45 -29.56 -10.90
CA GLY A 253 3.27 -30.69 -9.99
C GLY A 253 1.89 -31.36 -10.04
N ARG A 254 0.93 -30.79 -10.76
CA ARG A 254 -0.32 -31.46 -11.14
C ARG A 254 -0.60 -31.19 -12.62
N PRO A 255 -0.84 -32.24 -13.44
CA PRO A 255 -0.60 -33.66 -13.15
C PRO A 255 0.88 -33.92 -12.87
N ASP A 256 1.24 -35.15 -12.47
CA ASP A 256 2.62 -35.49 -12.16
C ASP A 256 3.55 -35.18 -13.35
N PRO A 257 4.63 -34.40 -13.16
CA PRO A 257 5.57 -34.09 -14.21
C PRO A 257 6.10 -35.33 -14.97
N ILE A 258 6.27 -36.47 -14.30
CA ILE A 258 6.81 -37.70 -14.94
C ILE A 258 5.88 -38.28 -16.00
N ASP A 259 4.57 -38.05 -15.87
CA ASP A 259 3.55 -38.52 -16.79
C ASP A 259 3.33 -37.53 -17.95
N THR A 260 3.96 -36.35 -17.88
CA THR A 260 3.73 -35.26 -18.83
C THR A 260 5.04 -34.75 -19.40
N TRP A 261 5.50 -33.56 -18.99
CA TRP A 261 6.62 -32.87 -19.63
C TRP A 261 8.00 -33.41 -19.27
N LEU A 262 8.10 -34.28 -18.27
CA LEU A 262 9.27 -35.12 -17.99
C LEU A 262 9.09 -36.56 -18.49
N SER A 263 8.05 -36.88 -19.28
CA SER A 263 7.82 -38.27 -19.74
C SER A 263 8.89 -38.76 -20.74
N GLY A 264 9.50 -37.82 -21.49
CA GLY A 264 10.36 -38.12 -22.63
C GLY A 264 9.60 -38.51 -23.90
N ASP A 265 8.26 -38.57 -23.89
CA ASP A 265 7.45 -38.81 -25.08
C ASP A 265 7.38 -37.54 -25.93
N PRO A 266 7.91 -37.53 -27.17
CA PRO A 266 7.84 -36.36 -28.05
C PRO A 266 6.41 -36.00 -28.48
N ASN A 267 5.42 -36.87 -28.26
CA ASN A 267 4.00 -36.59 -28.50
C ASN A 267 3.29 -36.02 -27.26
N SER A 268 3.97 -35.87 -26.13
CA SER A 268 3.43 -35.20 -24.95
C SER A 268 3.68 -33.69 -24.99
N ILE A 269 3.23 -32.98 -23.95
CA ILE A 269 3.61 -31.57 -23.74
C ILE A 269 5.08 -31.55 -23.31
N THR A 270 5.96 -30.83 -24.01
CA THR A 270 7.42 -30.89 -23.77
C THR A 270 7.96 -29.74 -22.92
N VAL A 271 7.09 -28.86 -22.44
CA VAL A 271 7.44 -27.69 -21.62
C VAL A 271 6.71 -27.73 -20.27
N PRO A 272 7.28 -27.15 -19.21
CA PRO A 272 6.61 -27.12 -17.92
C PRO A 272 5.28 -26.35 -17.98
N TYR A 273 4.22 -26.94 -17.43
CA TYR A 273 2.89 -26.34 -17.38
C TYR A 273 2.08 -26.89 -16.18
N ASN A 274 0.94 -26.25 -15.92
CA ASN A 274 -0.06 -26.72 -14.97
C ASN A 274 -1.43 -26.12 -15.35
N ILE A 275 -2.44 -26.99 -15.40
CA ILE A 275 -3.86 -26.65 -15.55
C ILE A 275 -4.60 -27.49 -14.51
N GLY A 276 -5.29 -26.82 -13.58
CA GLY A 276 -5.94 -27.50 -12.45
C GLY A 276 -7.14 -28.34 -12.88
N ASP A 277 -7.94 -27.81 -13.80
CA ASP A 277 -9.14 -28.47 -14.29
C ASP A 277 -8.84 -29.68 -15.19
N ASP A 278 -9.35 -30.86 -14.84
CA ASP A 278 -9.03 -32.11 -15.53
C ASP A 278 -9.53 -32.14 -16.98
N ASP A 279 -10.75 -31.64 -17.23
CA ASP A 279 -11.34 -31.62 -18.58
C ASP A 279 -10.64 -30.61 -19.48
N THR A 280 -10.39 -29.39 -18.98
CA THR A 280 -9.62 -28.37 -19.69
C THR A 280 -8.20 -28.84 -19.95
N ARG A 281 -7.59 -29.56 -19.00
CA ARG A 281 -6.26 -30.15 -19.19
C ARG A 281 -6.26 -31.20 -20.28
N ALA A 282 -7.22 -32.14 -20.28
CA ALA A 282 -7.30 -33.17 -21.32
C ALA A 282 -7.46 -32.55 -22.71
N GLU A 283 -8.32 -31.52 -22.85
CA GLU A 283 -8.44 -30.77 -24.10
C GLU A 283 -7.12 -30.05 -24.47
N PHE A 284 -6.46 -29.43 -23.48
CA PHE A 284 -5.19 -28.73 -23.67
C PHE A 284 -4.09 -29.68 -24.16
N GLU A 285 -3.90 -30.81 -23.49
CA GLU A 285 -2.93 -31.84 -23.87
C GLU A 285 -3.24 -32.37 -25.27
N SER A 286 -4.50 -32.69 -25.58
CA SER A 286 -4.89 -33.12 -26.93
C SER A 286 -4.58 -32.07 -28.00
N LYS A 287 -4.65 -30.77 -27.68
CA LYS A 287 -4.43 -29.69 -28.62
C LYS A 287 -2.96 -29.34 -28.82
N TYR A 288 -2.15 -29.47 -27.77
CA TYR A 288 -0.77 -28.99 -27.73
C TYR A 288 0.30 -30.08 -27.64
N ALA A 289 -0.09 -31.35 -27.49
CA ALA A 289 0.77 -32.52 -27.61
C ALA A 289 1.73 -32.43 -28.82
N GLY A 290 3.03 -32.61 -28.57
CA GLY A 290 4.09 -32.55 -29.58
C GLY A 290 4.35 -31.18 -30.21
N ARG A 291 3.74 -30.11 -29.68
CA ARG A 291 3.98 -28.73 -30.15
C ARG A 291 5.02 -28.03 -29.29
N ASN A 292 5.81 -27.20 -29.95
CA ASN A 292 6.80 -26.33 -29.29
C ASN A 292 6.32 -24.88 -29.16
N ASP A 293 5.17 -24.53 -29.73
CA ASP A 293 4.58 -23.20 -29.76
C ASP A 293 3.34 -23.12 -28.85
N ILE A 294 3.54 -23.37 -27.56
CA ILE A 294 2.50 -23.34 -26.54
C ILE A 294 2.44 -21.93 -25.95
N PRO A 295 1.30 -21.22 -26.06
CA PRO A 295 1.13 -19.90 -25.50
C PRO A 295 1.52 -19.87 -24.02
N ILE A 296 2.26 -18.84 -23.60
CA ILE A 296 2.85 -18.69 -22.27
C ILE A 296 3.95 -19.70 -21.99
N PHE A 297 3.65 -21.01 -21.97
CA PHE A 297 4.55 -22.05 -21.45
C PHE A 297 5.81 -22.31 -22.27
N SER A 298 5.79 -22.01 -23.57
CA SER A 298 7.01 -22.09 -24.39
C SER A 298 7.99 -20.95 -24.15
N ASP A 299 7.58 -19.87 -23.47
CA ASP A 299 8.46 -18.73 -23.23
C ASP A 299 9.67 -19.14 -22.35
N PRO A 300 10.91 -18.78 -22.72
CA PRO A 300 12.11 -19.15 -21.97
C PRO A 300 12.15 -18.57 -20.56
N ARG A 301 11.36 -17.53 -20.27
CA ARG A 301 11.27 -16.89 -18.96
C ARG A 301 10.31 -17.60 -18.01
N ILE A 302 9.51 -18.56 -18.47
CA ILE A 302 8.73 -19.42 -17.57
C ILE A 302 9.68 -20.33 -16.78
N VAL A 303 9.56 -20.27 -15.47
CA VAL A 303 10.39 -21.00 -14.51
C VAL A 303 9.53 -22.03 -13.78
N PRO A 304 9.76 -23.34 -13.98
CA PRO A 304 9.06 -24.38 -13.23
C PRO A 304 9.32 -24.21 -11.73
N THR A 305 8.23 -24.10 -10.97
CA THR A 305 8.21 -23.87 -9.53
C THR A 305 7.54 -25.06 -8.85
N PHE A 306 8.31 -25.82 -8.07
CA PHE A 306 7.84 -27.05 -7.45
C PHE A 306 7.34 -26.80 -6.02
N HIS A 307 6.21 -27.39 -5.67
CA HIS A 307 5.66 -27.28 -4.33
C HIS A 307 6.46 -28.12 -3.32
N GLY A 308 6.89 -27.48 -2.24
CA GLY A 308 7.60 -28.11 -1.12
C GLY A 308 8.57 -27.15 -0.43
N SER A 309 8.97 -27.47 0.81
CA SER A 309 10.02 -26.72 1.52
C SER A 309 11.37 -26.88 0.81
N GLY A 310 11.96 -25.77 0.35
CA GLY A 310 13.27 -25.75 -0.31
C GLY A 310 13.28 -26.26 -1.76
N PRO A 311 14.37 -26.91 -2.22
CA PRO A 311 14.52 -27.41 -3.60
C PRO A 311 13.73 -28.71 -3.86
N ALA A 312 12.42 -28.68 -3.61
CA ALA A 312 11.56 -29.87 -3.60
C ALA A 312 11.49 -30.68 -4.91
N ALA A 313 12.04 -30.16 -6.01
CA ALA A 313 12.22 -30.88 -7.26
C ALA A 313 13.19 -32.08 -7.14
N PHE A 314 14.10 -32.03 -6.15
CA PHE A 314 15.03 -33.11 -5.82
C PHE A 314 14.68 -33.70 -4.47
N ARG A 315 14.44 -35.01 -4.42
CA ARG A 315 14.17 -35.76 -3.19
C ARG A 315 14.72 -37.17 -3.31
N THR A 316 15.07 -37.76 -2.17
CA THR A 316 15.24 -39.21 -2.06
C THR A 316 13.95 -39.90 -1.65
N ASP A 317 13.79 -41.13 -2.11
CA ASP A 317 12.80 -42.05 -1.55
C ASP A 317 13.24 -42.43 -0.12
N PRO A 318 12.36 -42.28 0.89
CA PRO A 318 12.74 -42.49 2.29
C PRO A 318 13.04 -43.96 2.63
N ASP A 319 12.53 -44.91 1.84
CA ASP A 319 12.72 -46.34 2.07
C ASP A 319 14.04 -46.83 1.45
N THR A 320 14.43 -46.27 0.32
CA THR A 320 15.64 -46.69 -0.41
C THR A 320 16.84 -45.77 -0.21
N GLY A 321 16.62 -44.51 0.15
CA GLY A 321 17.66 -43.46 0.19
C GLY A 321 18.16 -43.02 -1.20
N GLU A 322 17.60 -43.57 -2.29
CA GLU A 322 17.98 -43.20 -3.65
C GLU A 322 17.14 -42.02 -4.16
N LEU A 323 17.67 -41.27 -5.14
CA LEU A 323 16.90 -40.23 -5.84
C LEU A 323 15.60 -40.79 -6.42
N THR A 324 14.50 -40.05 -6.24
CA THR A 324 13.24 -40.41 -6.89
C THR A 324 13.35 -40.32 -8.41
N GLU A 325 12.45 -41.00 -9.12
CA GLU A 325 12.43 -40.96 -10.58
C GLU A 325 12.21 -39.54 -11.12
N GLN A 326 11.31 -38.77 -10.50
CA GLN A 326 11.12 -37.36 -10.82
C GLN A 326 12.43 -36.57 -10.69
N SER A 327 13.19 -36.79 -9.62
CA SER A 327 14.46 -36.08 -9.38
C SER A 327 15.49 -36.37 -10.48
N ARG A 328 15.62 -37.63 -10.89
CA ARG A 328 16.54 -38.04 -11.96
C ARG A 328 16.14 -37.44 -13.31
N ARG A 329 14.85 -37.51 -13.65
CA ARG A 329 14.34 -36.96 -14.91
C ARG A 329 14.44 -35.44 -14.97
N PHE A 330 14.20 -34.77 -13.85
CA PHE A 330 14.36 -33.33 -13.77
C PHE A 330 15.83 -32.90 -13.91
N ALA A 331 16.76 -33.61 -13.27
CA ALA A 331 18.19 -33.39 -13.47
C ALA A 331 18.60 -33.55 -14.95
N GLN A 332 18.15 -34.64 -15.60
CA GLN A 332 18.37 -34.84 -17.03
C GLN A 332 17.80 -33.68 -17.87
N TRP A 333 16.57 -33.22 -17.57
CA TRP A 333 15.98 -32.09 -18.27
C TRP A 333 16.79 -30.80 -18.09
N LEU A 334 17.36 -30.56 -16.91
CA LEU A 334 18.25 -29.41 -16.66
C LEU A 334 19.53 -29.53 -17.49
N ASP A 335 20.13 -30.71 -17.62
CA ASP A 335 21.32 -30.95 -18.45
C ASP A 335 21.03 -30.68 -19.93
N GLU A 336 19.87 -31.11 -20.43
CA GLU A 336 19.42 -30.88 -21.80
C GLU A 336 19.08 -29.41 -22.08
N HIS A 337 18.75 -28.64 -21.04
CA HIS A 337 18.34 -27.25 -21.13
C HIS A 337 19.18 -26.34 -20.24
N PRO A 338 20.49 -26.14 -20.52
CA PRO A 338 21.44 -25.47 -19.60
C PRO A 338 21.05 -24.03 -19.23
N GLN A 339 20.22 -23.38 -20.05
CA GLN A 339 19.74 -22.01 -19.81
C GLN A 339 18.46 -21.93 -18.98
N ARG A 340 17.80 -23.05 -18.64
CA ARG A 340 16.53 -23.01 -17.90
C ARG A 340 16.76 -22.76 -16.41
N LEU A 341 15.90 -21.97 -15.79
CA LEU A 341 15.91 -21.75 -14.35
C LEU A 341 14.85 -22.62 -13.68
N TRP A 342 14.89 -22.72 -12.36
CA TRP A 342 13.87 -23.43 -11.58
C TRP A 342 13.72 -22.83 -10.18
N ALA A 343 12.59 -23.11 -9.53
CA ALA A 343 12.18 -22.50 -8.26
C ALA A 343 11.48 -23.50 -7.33
N GLY A 344 11.34 -23.13 -6.07
CA GLY A 344 10.47 -23.79 -5.10
C GLY A 344 9.28 -22.90 -4.70
N MET A 345 8.24 -23.50 -4.15
CA MET A 345 7.14 -22.80 -3.47
C MET A 345 6.85 -23.53 -2.16
N MET A 346 7.09 -22.86 -1.04
CA MET A 346 7.06 -23.48 0.29
C MET A 346 5.77 -23.21 1.07
N ASN A 347 4.78 -22.53 0.47
CA ASN A 347 3.53 -22.21 1.15
C ASN A 347 2.84 -23.48 1.64
N TYR A 348 2.54 -23.57 2.93
CA TYR A 348 1.86 -24.71 3.55
C TYR A 348 2.54 -26.08 3.35
N ALA A 349 3.79 -26.09 2.89
CA ALA A 349 4.53 -27.32 2.66
C ALA A 349 5.08 -27.89 3.98
N PRO A 350 5.04 -29.22 4.17
CA PRO A 350 5.70 -29.85 5.30
C PRO A 350 7.22 -29.79 5.14
N ASP A 351 7.91 -29.70 6.27
CA ASP A 351 9.37 -29.72 6.34
C ASP A 351 9.85 -31.17 6.21
N THR A 352 10.10 -31.58 4.96
CA THR A 352 10.53 -32.94 4.63
C THR A 352 12.02 -32.97 4.33
N PRO A 353 12.81 -33.84 4.98
CA PRO A 353 14.22 -34.02 4.64
C PRO A 353 14.42 -34.42 3.18
N LEU A 354 15.42 -33.85 2.51
CA LEU A 354 15.72 -34.15 1.10
C LEU A 354 16.51 -35.44 0.89
N GLY A 355 17.40 -35.78 1.84
CA GLY A 355 18.41 -36.86 1.74
C GLY A 355 19.70 -36.42 1.03
N ASP A 356 20.85 -36.97 1.43
CA ASP A 356 22.18 -36.54 0.96
C ASP A 356 22.33 -36.50 -0.57
N PRO A 357 21.90 -37.52 -1.35
CA PRO A 357 21.96 -37.48 -2.81
C PRO A 357 21.17 -36.32 -3.43
N ALA A 358 20.03 -35.95 -2.85
CA ALA A 358 19.23 -34.83 -3.33
C ALA A 358 19.89 -33.48 -2.99
N VAL A 359 20.58 -33.39 -1.86
CA VAL A 359 21.38 -32.21 -1.49
C VAL A 359 22.56 -32.03 -2.45
N GLU A 360 23.28 -33.10 -2.78
CA GLU A 360 24.36 -33.07 -3.77
C GLU A 360 23.84 -32.62 -5.15
N MET A 361 22.70 -33.16 -5.57
CA MET A 361 22.03 -32.78 -6.81
C MET A 361 21.61 -31.30 -6.81
N PHE A 362 21.06 -30.82 -5.69
CA PHE A 362 20.73 -29.40 -5.53
C PHE A 362 21.97 -28.52 -5.68
N GLN A 363 23.09 -28.87 -5.04
CA GLN A 363 24.34 -28.12 -5.13
C GLN A 363 24.87 -28.04 -6.56
N GLN A 364 24.73 -29.11 -7.34
CA GLN A 364 25.11 -29.12 -8.76
C GLN A 364 24.35 -28.08 -9.60
N TYR A 365 23.07 -27.83 -9.30
CA TYR A 365 22.21 -26.91 -10.07
C TYR A 365 21.81 -25.64 -9.31
N ARG A 366 22.52 -25.32 -8.21
CA ARG A 366 22.19 -24.23 -7.28
C ARG A 366 22.24 -22.85 -7.94
N ASP A 367 23.16 -22.64 -8.87
CA ASP A 367 23.30 -21.39 -9.62
C ASP A 367 22.05 -21.05 -10.45
N ARG A 368 21.27 -22.07 -10.84
CA ARG A 368 20.03 -21.96 -11.62
C ARG A 368 18.77 -21.90 -10.75
N TYR A 369 18.91 -22.02 -9.44
CA TYR A 369 17.81 -21.95 -8.48
C TYR A 369 17.49 -20.51 -8.09
N VAL A 370 16.33 -20.02 -8.51
CA VAL A 370 15.93 -18.62 -8.27
C VAL A 370 15.56 -18.37 -6.80
N GLY A 371 15.17 -19.43 -6.08
CA GLY A 371 14.75 -19.40 -4.68
C GLY A 371 13.44 -20.15 -4.43
N SER A 372 13.01 -20.17 -3.17
CA SER A 372 11.70 -20.67 -2.73
C SER A 372 10.77 -19.53 -2.40
N ILE A 373 9.61 -19.49 -3.04
CA ILE A 373 8.56 -18.51 -2.76
C ILE A 373 7.91 -18.82 -1.41
N ALA A 374 7.95 -17.83 -0.52
CA ALA A 374 7.16 -17.77 0.69
C ALA A 374 6.11 -16.65 0.55
N GLY A 375 4.96 -16.97 -0.03
CA GLY A 375 3.83 -16.05 -0.16
C GLY A 375 3.23 -15.64 1.20
N GLU A 376 2.85 -14.39 1.36
CA GLU A 376 2.16 -13.88 2.55
C GLU A 376 2.96 -13.96 3.87
N SER A 377 4.25 -14.29 3.80
CA SER A 377 5.05 -14.67 4.96
C SER A 377 6.49 -14.16 4.87
N LEU A 378 7.17 -14.18 6.02
CA LEU A 378 8.61 -13.96 6.12
C LEU A 378 9.40 -15.21 5.69
N GLY A 379 8.78 -16.39 5.64
CA GLY A 379 9.48 -17.63 5.26
C GLY A 379 8.74 -18.95 5.55
N TYR A 380 7.41 -18.93 5.67
CA TYR A 380 6.58 -20.09 6.06
C TYR A 380 7.13 -20.89 7.24
N PHE A 381 7.34 -20.19 8.34
CA PHE A 381 7.60 -20.78 9.65
C PHE A 381 6.74 -20.07 10.70
N TYR A 382 6.51 -20.74 11.83
CA TYR A 382 5.81 -20.17 12.97
C TYR A 382 6.82 -19.93 14.08
N VAL A 383 6.97 -18.67 14.50
CA VAL A 383 7.79 -18.39 15.67
C VAL A 383 7.00 -18.77 16.93
N PRO A 384 7.54 -19.61 17.82
CA PRO A 384 6.82 -20.04 19.02
C PRO A 384 6.51 -18.86 19.94
N THR A 385 5.27 -18.78 20.42
CA THR A 385 4.80 -17.65 21.27
C THR A 385 5.55 -17.61 22.60
N GLU A 386 5.86 -18.77 23.16
CA GLU A 386 6.61 -18.94 24.40
C GLU A 386 8.06 -18.43 24.32
N GLN A 387 8.60 -18.24 23.10
CA GLN A 387 9.92 -17.64 22.88
C GLN A 387 9.79 -16.13 22.60
N MET A 388 8.85 -15.75 21.74
CA MET A 388 8.69 -14.37 21.28
C MET A 388 8.21 -13.43 22.38
N GLN A 389 7.26 -13.88 23.21
CA GLN A 389 6.67 -13.05 24.26
C GLN A 389 7.71 -12.57 25.30
N PRO A 390 8.51 -13.45 25.96
CA PRO A 390 9.51 -12.99 26.92
C PRO A 390 10.63 -12.18 26.28
N ALA A 391 11.01 -12.45 25.03
CA ALA A 391 12.06 -11.68 24.36
C ALA A 391 11.64 -10.23 24.09
N THR A 392 10.35 -10.00 23.85
CA THR A 392 9.81 -8.68 23.51
C THR A 392 9.21 -7.94 24.70
N GLU A 393 8.96 -8.59 25.85
CA GLU A 393 8.25 -8.01 27.02
C GLU A 393 8.84 -6.70 27.55
N HIS A 394 10.15 -6.50 27.36
CA HIS A 394 10.88 -5.32 27.83
C HIS A 394 11.17 -4.30 26.72
N ALA A 395 10.76 -4.54 25.47
CA ALA A 395 10.96 -3.60 24.37
C ALA A 395 10.15 -2.32 24.61
N MET A 396 10.85 -1.20 24.76
CA MET A 396 10.24 0.12 25.01
C MET A 396 10.05 0.94 23.73
N THR A 397 10.79 0.60 22.66
CA THR A 397 10.82 1.32 21.39
C THR A 397 10.63 0.35 20.23
N ARG A 398 10.25 0.86 19.06
CA ARG A 398 10.08 0.01 17.86
C ARG A 398 11.41 -0.63 17.42
N ARG A 399 12.54 0.09 17.57
CA ARG A 399 13.89 -0.46 17.33
C ARG A 399 14.22 -1.61 18.29
N ALA A 400 13.98 -1.43 19.59
CA ALA A 400 14.20 -2.50 20.58
C ALA A 400 13.33 -3.74 20.29
N MET A 401 12.11 -3.52 19.77
CA MET A 401 11.25 -4.62 19.33
C MET A 401 11.82 -5.36 18.11
N ALA A 402 12.24 -4.63 17.08
CA ALA A 402 12.85 -5.23 15.90
C ALA A 402 14.11 -6.02 16.25
N GLU A 403 14.95 -5.48 17.14
CA GLU A 403 16.17 -6.12 17.65
C GLU A 403 15.90 -7.38 18.47
N ALA A 404 14.85 -7.39 19.30
CA ALA A 404 14.44 -8.56 20.07
C ALA A 404 13.85 -9.68 19.19
N PHE A 405 13.11 -9.30 18.14
CA PHE A 405 12.43 -10.20 17.22
C PHE A 405 13.38 -10.90 16.23
N GLU A 406 14.40 -10.18 15.76
CA GLU A 406 15.36 -10.61 14.74
C GLU A 406 16.03 -11.97 15.02
N PRO A 407 16.70 -12.21 16.17
CA PRO A 407 17.44 -13.45 16.39
C PRO A 407 16.54 -14.69 16.42
N ILE A 408 15.32 -14.58 16.96
CA ILE A 408 14.38 -15.70 17.04
C ILE A 408 13.88 -16.07 15.64
N THR A 409 13.61 -15.07 14.81
CA THR A 409 13.14 -15.27 13.44
C THR A 409 14.21 -15.91 12.56
N LEU A 410 15.45 -15.42 12.67
CA LEU A 410 16.60 -15.99 11.99
C LEU A 410 16.82 -17.47 12.39
N GLU A 411 16.79 -17.79 13.68
CA GLU A 411 16.96 -19.15 14.18
C GLU A 411 15.80 -20.07 13.78
N THR A 412 14.55 -19.58 13.80
CA THR A 412 13.38 -20.38 13.40
C THR A 412 13.46 -20.74 11.93
N ASN A 413 13.85 -19.80 11.06
CA ASN A 413 14.06 -20.09 9.65
C ASN A 413 15.27 -21.03 9.42
N ALA A 414 16.36 -20.83 10.14
CA ALA A 414 17.51 -21.73 10.09
C ALA A 414 17.16 -23.16 10.54
N ALA A 415 16.33 -23.32 11.57
CA ALA A 415 15.84 -24.61 12.04
C ALA A 415 15.02 -25.34 10.97
N LYS A 416 14.10 -24.62 10.30
CA LYS A 416 13.33 -25.15 9.16
C LYS A 416 14.26 -25.68 8.05
N TYR A 417 15.27 -24.91 7.66
CA TYR A 417 16.21 -25.34 6.63
C TYR A 417 17.13 -26.47 7.09
N ARG A 418 17.52 -26.53 8.37
CA ARG A 418 18.23 -27.70 8.93
C ARG A 418 17.40 -28.97 8.85
N GLU A 419 16.10 -28.89 9.08
CA GLU A 419 15.20 -30.05 8.93
C GLU A 419 15.12 -30.51 7.47
N VAL A 420 15.07 -29.58 6.51
CA VAL A 420 15.03 -29.90 5.08
C VAL A 420 16.37 -30.46 4.57
N PHE A 421 17.49 -29.83 4.92
CA PHE A 421 18.81 -30.19 4.37
C PHE A 421 19.58 -31.21 5.21
N GLY A 422 19.25 -31.38 6.49
CA GLY A 422 19.99 -32.19 7.47
C GLY A 422 21.19 -31.46 8.13
N TRP A 423 21.49 -30.23 7.70
CA TRP A 423 22.59 -29.38 8.20
C TRP A 423 22.39 -27.91 7.80
N ASP A 424 23.19 -27.01 8.36
CA ASP A 424 23.21 -25.59 7.98
C ASP A 424 23.85 -25.41 6.60
N LEU A 425 23.05 -25.58 5.56
CA LEU A 425 23.50 -25.46 4.18
C LEU A 425 23.98 -24.04 3.82
N LEU A 426 23.35 -23.03 4.42
CA LEU A 426 23.52 -21.62 4.08
C LEU A 426 24.11 -20.85 5.25
N ALA A 427 25.11 -20.01 4.97
CA ALA A 427 25.58 -19.02 5.94
C ALA A 427 24.47 -18.02 6.30
N ASN A 428 23.56 -17.76 5.36
CA ASN A 428 22.35 -16.97 5.58
C ASN A 428 21.09 -17.81 5.30
N PRO A 429 20.26 -18.13 6.31
CA PRO A 429 19.05 -18.93 6.13
C PRO A 429 17.98 -18.26 5.25
N PHE A 430 18.08 -16.95 5.01
CA PHE A 430 17.14 -16.20 4.17
C PHE A 430 17.59 -16.03 2.71
N GLU A 431 18.81 -16.44 2.35
CA GLU A 431 19.38 -16.18 1.01
C GLU A 431 18.49 -16.72 -0.11
N ASP A 432 17.96 -17.93 0.05
CA ASP A 432 17.11 -18.60 -0.94
C ASP A 432 15.60 -18.36 -0.70
N VAL A 433 15.21 -17.61 0.33
CA VAL A 433 13.80 -17.27 0.60
C VAL A 433 13.39 -16.07 -0.24
N ILE A 434 12.42 -16.27 -1.13
CA ILE A 434 11.72 -15.19 -1.81
C ILE A 434 10.52 -14.82 -0.94
N SER A 435 10.74 -13.91 0.01
CA SER A 435 9.72 -13.45 0.96
C SER A 435 8.75 -12.50 0.25
N CYS A 436 7.58 -12.99 -0.11
CA CYS A 436 6.53 -12.19 -0.75
C CYS A 436 5.53 -11.75 0.31
N LEU A 437 5.83 -10.63 0.98
CA LEU A 437 5.08 -10.12 2.12
C LEU A 437 3.58 -9.94 1.80
N SER A 438 2.70 -10.44 2.67
CA SER A 438 1.24 -10.30 2.47
C SER A 438 0.82 -8.83 2.44
N VAL A 439 -0.36 -8.58 1.90
CA VAL A 439 -1.17 -7.39 2.20
C VAL A 439 -1.11 -7.12 3.71
N GLY A 440 -0.47 -6.03 4.11
CA GLY A 440 -0.36 -5.66 5.52
C GLY A 440 1.05 -5.81 6.16
N ASN A 441 2.09 -6.15 5.39
CA ASN A 441 3.40 -6.45 5.97
C ASN A 441 4.57 -5.60 5.47
N ILE A 442 4.34 -4.40 4.94
CA ILE A 442 5.46 -3.58 4.41
C ILE A 442 6.49 -3.22 5.49
N THR A 443 6.07 -3.20 6.76
CA THR A 443 6.96 -2.98 7.90
C THR A 443 8.13 -3.96 7.99
N PHE A 444 8.04 -5.12 7.36
CA PHE A 444 9.12 -6.12 7.39
C PHE A 444 10.11 -6.00 6.24
N MET A 445 9.86 -5.17 5.22
CA MET A 445 10.80 -4.96 4.09
C MET A 445 12.21 -4.56 4.55
N PRO A 446 12.40 -3.54 5.42
CA PRO A 446 13.73 -3.19 5.91
C PRO A 446 14.38 -4.32 6.73
N LEU A 447 13.58 -5.09 7.46
CA LEU A 447 14.07 -6.21 8.28
C LEU A 447 14.53 -7.38 7.42
N LEU A 448 13.75 -7.78 6.41
CA LEU A 448 14.17 -8.80 5.44
C LEU A 448 15.46 -8.40 4.72
N SER A 449 15.57 -7.13 4.33
CA SER A 449 16.80 -6.58 3.75
C SER A 449 17.99 -6.73 4.70
N ARG A 450 17.78 -6.57 6.01
CA ARG A 450 18.81 -6.74 7.06
C ARG A 450 19.18 -8.19 7.29
N TRP A 451 18.20 -9.07 7.28
CA TRP A 451 18.40 -10.52 7.38
C TRP A 451 19.02 -11.12 6.12
N GLY A 452 19.24 -10.30 5.09
CA GLY A 452 20.03 -10.66 3.91
C GLY A 452 19.29 -11.54 2.91
N VAL A 453 17.97 -11.43 2.82
CA VAL A 453 17.26 -12.02 1.67
C VAL A 453 17.90 -11.56 0.37
N ARG A 454 17.99 -12.44 -0.63
CA ARG A 454 18.42 -12.03 -1.97
C ARG A 454 17.31 -11.33 -2.75
N THR A 455 16.07 -11.71 -2.48
CA THR A 455 14.88 -11.22 -3.17
C THR A 455 13.83 -10.78 -2.16
N ILE A 456 13.43 -9.52 -2.23
CA ILE A 456 12.29 -8.98 -1.47
C ILE A 456 11.08 -8.98 -2.40
N GLY A 457 9.96 -9.51 -1.92
CA GLY A 457 8.71 -9.47 -2.66
C GLY A 457 7.55 -8.95 -1.86
N TYR A 458 6.45 -8.72 -2.56
CA TYR A 458 5.18 -8.32 -1.97
C TYR A 458 4.00 -8.97 -2.73
N GLU A 459 2.95 -9.25 -1.99
CA GLU A 459 1.67 -9.79 -2.45
C GLU A 459 0.76 -8.68 -2.99
N SER A 460 0.70 -8.51 -4.32
CA SER A 460 -0.29 -7.61 -4.93
C SER A 460 -1.66 -8.29 -5.00
N ALA A 461 -2.64 -7.65 -4.37
CA ALA A 461 -4.05 -8.03 -4.41
C ALA A 461 -4.95 -6.85 -4.77
N VAL A 462 -6.15 -7.14 -5.29
CA VAL A 462 -7.16 -6.13 -5.71
C VAL A 462 -7.47 -5.16 -4.59
N ALA A 463 -7.59 -5.66 -3.35
CA ALA A 463 -7.87 -4.86 -2.16
C ALA A 463 -6.79 -3.80 -1.86
N THR A 464 -5.58 -3.97 -2.40
CA THR A 464 -4.43 -3.07 -2.20
C THR A 464 -4.06 -2.23 -3.42
N SER A 465 -4.85 -2.32 -4.47
CA SER A 465 -4.63 -1.61 -5.74
C SER A 465 -4.47 -0.10 -5.58
N SER A 466 -5.13 0.50 -4.60
CA SER A 466 -5.08 1.94 -4.33
C SER A 466 -3.72 2.40 -3.82
N VAL A 467 -2.91 1.49 -3.27
CA VAL A 467 -1.61 1.79 -2.65
C VAL A 467 -0.44 1.11 -3.38
N LEU A 468 -0.66 0.51 -4.55
CA LEU A 468 0.36 -0.29 -5.26
C LEU A 468 1.67 0.49 -5.47
N ASN A 469 1.56 1.74 -5.94
CA ASN A 469 2.71 2.60 -6.19
C ASN A 469 3.49 2.97 -4.92
N MET A 470 2.77 3.23 -3.83
CA MET A 470 3.37 3.45 -2.52
C MET A 470 4.11 2.21 -2.01
N ARG A 471 3.50 1.02 -2.12
CA ARG A 471 4.17 -0.23 -1.72
C ARG A 471 5.42 -0.51 -2.55
N TRP A 472 5.38 -0.17 -3.84
CA TRP A 472 6.55 -0.23 -4.70
C TRP A 472 7.65 0.73 -4.28
N ALA A 473 7.34 1.94 -3.80
CA ALA A 473 8.36 2.84 -3.27
C ALA A 473 9.09 2.26 -2.05
N PHE A 474 8.39 1.57 -1.15
CA PHE A 474 9.01 0.82 -0.04
C PHE A 474 9.90 -0.32 -0.56
N MET A 475 9.38 -1.18 -1.44
CA MET A 475 10.11 -2.33 -1.94
C MET A 475 11.33 -1.94 -2.78
N ARG A 476 11.16 -0.98 -3.70
CA ARG A 476 12.22 -0.47 -4.59
C ARG A 476 13.29 0.28 -3.81
N GLY A 477 12.91 1.10 -2.84
CA GLY A 477 13.88 1.78 -1.97
C GLY A 477 14.67 0.81 -1.09
N ALA A 478 14.01 -0.20 -0.49
CA ALA A 478 14.68 -1.29 0.22
C ALA A 478 15.65 -2.06 -0.68
N ALA A 479 15.22 -2.39 -1.90
CA ALA A 479 16.02 -3.14 -2.87
C ALA A 479 17.25 -2.35 -3.32
N ARG A 480 17.12 -1.05 -3.58
CA ARG A 480 18.26 -0.20 -3.94
C ARG A 480 19.26 -0.03 -2.79
N GLN A 481 18.78 0.13 -1.55
CA GLN A 481 19.66 0.23 -0.38
C GLN A 481 20.42 -1.06 -0.11
N GLY A 482 19.76 -2.21 -0.25
CA GLY A 482 20.30 -3.51 0.09
C GLY A 482 20.88 -4.33 -1.07
N ASP A 483 20.79 -3.81 -2.29
CA ASP A 483 21.21 -4.48 -3.53
C ASP A 483 20.40 -5.76 -3.87
N HIS A 484 19.09 -5.72 -3.64
CA HIS A 484 18.20 -6.88 -3.73
C HIS A 484 17.52 -7.02 -5.09
N LEU A 485 17.13 -8.25 -5.43
CA LEU A 485 16.12 -8.54 -6.44
C LEU A 485 14.72 -8.18 -5.91
N THR A 486 13.78 -7.92 -6.82
CA THR A 486 12.37 -7.72 -6.46
C THR A 486 11.47 -8.80 -7.04
N ALA A 487 10.47 -9.23 -6.26
CA ALA A 487 9.48 -10.21 -6.70
C ALA A 487 8.06 -9.70 -6.49
N THR A 488 7.15 -10.20 -7.32
CA THR A 488 5.73 -9.89 -7.23
C THR A 488 4.99 -11.19 -7.06
N TYR A 489 4.18 -11.28 -6.01
CA TYR A 489 3.25 -12.37 -5.79
C TYR A 489 1.87 -11.83 -6.12
N ARG A 490 1.26 -12.29 -7.21
CA ARG A 490 -0.06 -11.83 -7.60
C ARG A 490 -1.11 -12.77 -7.01
N SER A 491 -1.81 -12.26 -6.01
CA SER A 491 -3.02 -12.83 -5.45
C SER A 491 -4.19 -12.15 -6.17
N CYS A 492 -4.87 -12.88 -7.04
CA CYS A 492 -6.04 -12.32 -7.73
C CYS A 492 -7.28 -12.24 -6.83
N ASN A 493 -7.09 -12.41 -5.53
CA ASN A 493 -8.12 -12.47 -4.53
C ASN A 493 -8.65 -11.08 -4.16
N PHE A 494 -9.94 -11.05 -3.84
CA PHE A 494 -10.61 -9.99 -3.10
C PHE A 494 -11.44 -10.66 -1.99
N GLY A 495 -10.96 -10.62 -0.74
CA GLY A 495 -11.58 -11.37 0.35
C GLY A 495 -11.73 -12.85 0.02
N ASP A 496 -10.60 -13.47 -0.33
CA ASP A 496 -10.47 -14.88 -0.81
C ASP A 496 -11.28 -15.25 -2.06
N SER A 497 -11.88 -14.28 -2.75
CA SER A 497 -12.56 -14.51 -4.03
C SER A 497 -11.66 -14.14 -5.21
N ALA A 498 -11.47 -15.08 -6.15
CA ALA A 498 -10.78 -14.85 -7.43
C ALA A 498 -11.69 -15.05 -8.66
N THR A 499 -11.41 -14.27 -9.72
CA THR A 499 -11.98 -14.49 -11.06
C THR A 499 -11.32 -15.72 -11.68
N MET A 500 -11.96 -16.89 -11.54
CA MET A 500 -11.48 -18.19 -12.06
C MET A 500 -12.22 -18.63 -13.31
N PHE A 501 -11.63 -19.52 -14.10
CA PHE A 501 -12.22 -20.09 -15.32
C PHE A 501 -12.25 -21.62 -15.35
N SER A 502 -12.08 -22.27 -14.19
CA SER A 502 -12.10 -23.73 -14.00
C SER A 502 -13.28 -24.20 -13.14
N ASP A 503 -13.59 -25.51 -13.19
CA ASP A 503 -14.61 -26.16 -12.35
C ASP A 503 -14.05 -26.59 -10.97
N GLN A 504 -12.78 -26.28 -10.66
CA GLN A 504 -12.20 -26.47 -9.32
C GLN A 504 -12.87 -25.62 -8.23
N SER A 505 -13.76 -24.71 -8.63
CA SER A 505 -14.52 -23.86 -7.72
C SER A 505 -15.48 -24.65 -6.81
N SER A 506 -15.63 -24.19 -5.57
CA SER A 506 -16.46 -24.85 -4.53
C SER A 506 -17.98 -24.77 -4.78
N TYR A 507 -18.43 -24.26 -5.93
CA TYR A 507 -19.84 -23.93 -6.23
C TYR A 507 -20.72 -25.08 -6.76
N HIS A 508 -20.25 -26.33 -6.75
CA HIS A 508 -20.94 -27.41 -7.46
C HIS A 508 -22.29 -27.89 -6.87
N ARG A 509 -22.93 -27.19 -5.89
CA ARG A 509 -24.29 -27.51 -5.39
C ARG A 509 -25.13 -26.29 -5.00
N PRO A 510 -26.45 -26.27 -5.30
CA PRO A 510 -27.31 -25.12 -5.04
C PRO A 510 -27.65 -25.02 -3.54
N ARG A 511 -26.89 -24.22 -2.81
CA ARG A 511 -27.31 -23.74 -1.47
C ARG A 511 -27.07 -22.27 -1.16
N ASN A 512 -26.29 -21.52 -1.94
CA ASN A 512 -25.96 -20.15 -1.55
C ASN A 512 -26.35 -19.17 -2.66
N ILE A 513 -27.50 -18.51 -2.49
CA ILE A 513 -27.68 -17.15 -2.98
C ILE A 513 -26.83 -16.32 -2.02
N LEU A 514 -25.65 -15.88 -2.45
CA LEU A 514 -24.88 -14.69 -2.06
C LEU A 514 -23.39 -14.89 -2.41
N ASP A 515 -22.77 -13.83 -2.92
CA ASP A 515 -21.43 -13.79 -3.50
C ASP A 515 -20.30 -13.83 -2.44
N ASN A 516 -19.73 -15.01 -2.21
CA ASN A 516 -18.29 -15.37 -2.20
C ASN A 516 -18.21 -16.89 -1.89
N TYR A 517 -17.26 -17.71 -2.37
CA TYR A 517 -15.80 -17.72 -2.26
C TYR A 517 -15.30 -18.36 -3.60
N TYR A 518 -15.04 -17.54 -4.64
CA TYR A 518 -14.78 -17.89 -6.08
C TYR A 518 -15.97 -17.91 -7.07
N SER A 519 -16.49 -16.73 -7.44
CA SER A 519 -17.36 -16.57 -8.64
C SER A 519 -16.53 -16.07 -9.82
N VAL A 520 -16.92 -16.42 -11.06
CA VAL A 520 -16.25 -15.96 -12.30
C VAL A 520 -16.24 -14.42 -12.48
N TYR A 521 -16.89 -13.67 -11.57
CA TYR A 521 -16.89 -12.21 -11.53
C TYR A 521 -16.37 -11.62 -10.21
N SER A 522 -16.13 -12.44 -9.19
CA SER A 522 -15.71 -12.01 -7.84
C SER A 522 -14.21 -12.25 -7.66
N GLY A 523 -13.40 -11.20 -7.82
CA GLY A 523 -11.92 -11.24 -7.77
C GLY A 523 -11.28 -10.26 -8.75
N ALA A 524 -9.99 -10.34 -9.05
CA ALA A 524 -9.36 -9.37 -9.97
C ALA A 524 -10.04 -9.23 -11.35
N GLY A 525 -10.44 -8.01 -11.68
CA GLY A 525 -10.93 -7.58 -12.98
C GLY A 525 -9.80 -7.37 -13.98
N MET A 526 -10.17 -7.32 -15.27
CA MET A 526 -9.18 -7.30 -16.35
C MET A 526 -8.38 -6.00 -16.40
N THR A 527 -8.99 -4.88 -16.03
CA THR A 527 -8.31 -3.57 -15.97
C THR A 527 -7.28 -3.57 -14.84
N TRP A 528 -7.66 -4.00 -13.64
CA TRP A 528 -6.70 -4.16 -12.53
C TRP A 528 -5.54 -5.06 -12.95
N TYR A 529 -5.82 -6.24 -13.47
CA TYR A 529 -4.79 -7.23 -13.82
C TYR A 529 -3.81 -6.67 -14.87
N LYS A 530 -4.34 -6.01 -15.90
CA LYS A 530 -3.56 -5.34 -16.93
C LYS A 530 -2.68 -4.22 -16.35
N PHE A 531 -3.21 -3.42 -15.44
CA PHE A 531 -2.45 -2.32 -14.85
C PHE A 531 -1.37 -2.83 -13.91
N ASP A 532 -1.73 -3.83 -13.11
CA ASP A 532 -0.82 -4.45 -12.17
C ASP A 532 0.38 -5.09 -12.89
N ILE A 533 0.19 -5.89 -13.94
CA ILE A 533 1.33 -6.50 -14.66
C ILE A 533 2.26 -5.47 -15.32
N TRP A 534 1.69 -4.45 -15.98
CA TRP A 534 2.50 -3.42 -16.65
C TRP A 534 3.17 -2.48 -15.67
N TYR A 535 2.46 -2.03 -14.63
CA TYR A 535 3.02 -1.17 -13.60
C TYR A 535 4.19 -1.86 -12.91
N GLN A 536 4.00 -3.10 -12.44
CA GLN A 536 5.04 -3.82 -11.70
C GLN A 536 6.27 -4.13 -12.56
N TYR A 537 6.08 -4.46 -13.84
CA TYR A 537 7.20 -4.64 -14.78
C TYR A 537 8.00 -3.36 -14.97
N MET A 538 7.32 -2.23 -15.18
CA MET A 538 7.97 -0.94 -15.39
C MET A 538 8.53 -0.35 -14.08
N ALA A 539 7.97 -0.70 -12.91
CA ALA A 539 8.49 -0.34 -11.60
C ALA A 539 9.74 -1.14 -11.19
N GLY A 540 10.00 -2.26 -11.86
CA GLY A 540 11.27 -2.97 -11.80
C GLY A 540 11.24 -4.40 -11.26
N ALA A 541 10.09 -5.08 -11.34
CA ALA A 541 9.97 -6.48 -10.97
C ALA A 541 11.00 -7.36 -11.69
N SER A 542 11.84 -8.04 -10.90
CA SER A 542 12.76 -9.07 -11.38
C SER A 542 12.05 -10.42 -11.54
N MET A 543 10.98 -10.66 -10.77
CA MET A 543 10.23 -11.92 -10.75
C MET A 543 8.72 -11.68 -10.66
N PHE A 544 7.96 -12.52 -11.35
CA PHE A 544 6.50 -12.60 -11.24
C PHE A 544 6.11 -13.99 -10.78
N TYR A 545 5.18 -14.07 -9.84
CA TYR A 545 4.52 -15.30 -9.43
C TYR A 545 3.01 -15.11 -9.45
N HIS A 546 2.29 -16.15 -9.87
CA HIS A 546 0.84 -16.19 -9.87
C HIS A 546 0.35 -17.35 -9.03
N GLU A 547 -0.36 -17.02 -7.97
CA GLU A 547 -0.91 -18.02 -7.07
C GLU A 547 -1.95 -18.91 -7.79
N GLN A 548 -2.96 -18.32 -8.43
CA GLN A 548 -4.06 -19.04 -9.11
C GLN A 548 -3.83 -19.25 -10.62
N GLY A 549 -2.59 -19.17 -11.12
CA GLY A 549 -2.33 -19.22 -12.57
C GLY A 549 -2.91 -20.45 -13.30
N PHE A 550 -2.96 -21.59 -12.60
CA PHE A 550 -3.47 -22.87 -13.10
C PHE A 550 -5.00 -22.90 -13.31
N ASP A 551 -5.75 -21.96 -12.71
CA ASP A 551 -7.21 -21.81 -12.83
C ASP A 551 -7.63 -20.60 -13.67
N GLU A 552 -6.70 -19.69 -13.93
CA GLU A 552 -7.04 -18.37 -14.47
C GLU A 552 -6.73 -18.20 -15.95
N PHE A 553 -5.81 -18.98 -16.54
CA PHE A 553 -5.22 -18.64 -17.85
C PHE A 553 -5.83 -19.40 -19.02
N TRP A 554 -6.50 -20.53 -18.75
CA TRP A 554 -7.02 -21.43 -19.79
C TRP A 554 -8.54 -21.63 -19.68
N LYS A 555 -9.12 -21.81 -20.87
CA LYS A 555 -10.52 -21.88 -21.30
C LYS A 555 -11.57 -21.13 -20.49
N PRO A 556 -12.07 -20.05 -21.10
CA PRO A 556 -13.50 -19.91 -21.28
C PRO A 556 -13.87 -19.81 -22.76
N GLY A 557 -14.89 -20.56 -23.16
CA GLY A 557 -15.88 -20.09 -24.12
C GLY A 557 -17.22 -20.05 -23.40
N GLY A 558 -17.82 -18.85 -23.31
CA GLY A 558 -19.05 -18.42 -22.60
C GLY A 558 -19.83 -19.40 -21.70
N THR A 559 -20.32 -18.89 -20.57
CA THR A 559 -21.14 -19.59 -19.56
C THR A 559 -22.57 -19.95 -20.01
N THR A 560 -22.86 -19.85 -21.31
CA THR A 560 -24.19 -20.13 -21.89
C THR A 560 -24.05 -21.07 -23.08
N VAL A 561 -25.16 -21.65 -23.55
CA VAL A 561 -25.19 -22.59 -24.67
C VAL A 561 -24.60 -22.03 -25.97
N ALA A 562 -24.56 -20.71 -26.16
CA ALA A 562 -23.89 -20.05 -27.29
C ALA A 562 -22.36 -19.87 -27.10
N GLY A 563 -21.84 -20.30 -25.95
CA GLY A 563 -20.53 -19.98 -25.43
C GLY A 563 -19.52 -21.11 -25.49
N LEU A 564 -19.91 -22.39 -25.39
CA LEU A 564 -18.98 -23.53 -25.40
C LEU A 564 -18.04 -23.45 -26.62
N ARG A 565 -16.75 -23.21 -26.38
CA ARG A 565 -15.68 -23.23 -27.37
C ARG A 565 -14.67 -24.29 -27.00
N ASP A 566 -13.72 -24.58 -27.89
CA ASP A 566 -12.54 -25.39 -27.57
C ASP A 566 -11.66 -24.67 -26.53
N VAL A 567 -10.79 -25.42 -25.84
CA VAL A 567 -9.73 -24.86 -24.99
C VAL A 567 -8.94 -23.75 -25.68
N GLN A 568 -8.85 -22.59 -25.01
CA GLN A 568 -8.15 -21.40 -25.48
C GLN A 568 -7.70 -20.56 -24.28
N LEU A 569 -6.85 -19.57 -24.48
CA LEU A 569 -6.52 -18.63 -23.40
C LEU A 569 -7.75 -17.86 -22.91
N SER A 570 -7.86 -17.71 -21.60
CA SER A 570 -8.79 -16.79 -20.94
C SER A 570 -8.41 -15.32 -21.22
N PRO A 571 -9.27 -14.35 -20.88
CA PRO A 571 -8.89 -12.95 -20.91
C PRO A 571 -7.60 -12.63 -20.13
N LYS A 572 -7.39 -13.21 -18.93
CA LYS A 572 -6.14 -13.05 -18.16
C LYS A 572 -4.95 -13.72 -18.87
N GLY A 573 -5.15 -14.94 -19.38
CA GLY A 573 -4.14 -15.65 -20.16
C GLY A 573 -3.71 -14.86 -21.40
N LYS A 574 -4.65 -14.21 -22.10
CA LYS A 574 -4.36 -13.32 -23.25
C LYS A 574 -3.57 -12.08 -22.85
N LEU A 575 -3.80 -11.52 -21.66
CA LEU A 575 -3.01 -10.39 -21.15
C LEU A 575 -1.56 -10.83 -20.88
N VAL A 576 -1.37 -12.00 -20.26
CA VAL A 576 -0.02 -12.55 -19.99
C VAL A 576 0.70 -12.93 -21.27
N ASP A 577 0.03 -13.62 -22.20
CA ASP A 577 0.58 -13.93 -23.53
C ASP A 577 1.06 -12.66 -24.24
N ARG A 578 0.22 -11.63 -24.30
CA ARG A 578 0.60 -10.35 -24.92
C ARG A 578 1.77 -9.70 -24.19
N PHE A 579 1.75 -9.66 -22.86
CA PHE A 579 2.83 -9.10 -22.06
C PHE A 579 4.17 -9.81 -22.35
N LEU A 580 4.19 -11.14 -22.34
CA LEU A 580 5.37 -11.92 -22.68
C LEU A 580 5.84 -11.63 -24.11
N ARG A 581 4.96 -11.68 -25.11
CA ARG A 581 5.36 -11.41 -26.51
C ARG A 581 5.94 -10.02 -26.71
N VAL A 582 5.30 -8.97 -26.18
CA VAL A 582 5.77 -7.59 -26.33
C VAL A 582 7.13 -7.38 -25.63
N THR A 583 7.29 -7.92 -24.42
CA THR A 583 8.55 -7.77 -23.67
C THR A 583 9.67 -8.67 -24.18
N ALA A 584 9.38 -9.60 -25.10
CA ALA A 584 10.38 -10.41 -25.80
C ALA A 584 10.91 -9.75 -27.08
N GLU A 585 10.31 -8.64 -27.53
CA GLU A 585 10.82 -7.87 -28.66
C GLU A 585 12.24 -7.37 -28.35
N ALA A 586 13.18 -7.59 -29.27
CA ALA A 586 14.60 -7.31 -29.04
C ALA A 586 14.90 -5.83 -28.75
N ASP A 587 14.06 -4.90 -29.22
CA ASP A 587 14.17 -3.47 -29.00
C ASP A 587 13.28 -2.96 -27.85
N PHE A 588 12.54 -3.84 -27.16
CA PHE A 588 11.81 -3.46 -25.94
C PHE A 588 12.77 -3.46 -24.75
N VAL A 589 13.25 -2.29 -24.37
CA VAL A 589 14.07 -2.10 -23.16
C VAL A 589 13.22 -1.36 -22.12
N ARG A 590 12.92 -2.01 -20.97
CA ARG A 590 12.10 -1.36 -19.93
C ARG A 590 12.77 -0.15 -19.29
N GLY A 591 14.10 -0.17 -19.17
CA GLY A 591 14.87 0.90 -18.52
C GLY A 591 14.73 0.96 -17.00
N ASP A 592 15.49 1.84 -16.35
CA ASP A 592 15.54 1.99 -14.89
C ASP A 592 14.61 3.11 -14.39
N PRO A 593 13.74 2.87 -13.39
CA PRO A 593 12.81 3.88 -12.88
C PRO A 593 13.51 5.11 -12.28
N ILE A 594 13.03 6.31 -12.60
CA ILE A 594 13.57 7.57 -12.06
C ILE A 594 12.68 8.08 -10.93
N THR A 595 13.16 8.01 -9.69
CA THR A 595 12.41 8.40 -8.47
C THR A 595 13.26 9.34 -7.59
N PRO A 596 13.33 10.64 -7.92
CA PRO A 596 14.32 11.56 -7.37
C PRO A 596 14.03 12.07 -5.96
N ILE A 597 12.95 11.63 -5.33
CA ILE A 597 12.60 12.00 -3.96
C ILE A 597 12.56 10.73 -3.12
N ALA A 598 13.31 10.71 -2.03
CA ALA A 598 13.23 9.65 -1.03
C ALA A 598 12.47 10.13 0.21
N PHE A 599 11.54 9.32 0.72
CA PHE A 599 11.15 9.42 2.13
C PHE A 599 12.17 8.64 2.97
N LEU A 600 12.70 9.27 4.01
CA LEU A 600 13.49 8.58 5.01
C LEU A 600 12.59 8.22 6.18
N VAL A 601 12.50 6.93 6.46
CA VAL A 601 11.66 6.34 7.52
C VAL A 601 12.55 5.45 8.40
N ASP A 602 12.22 5.28 9.68
CA ASP A 602 12.97 4.37 10.56
C ASP A 602 12.95 2.92 10.04
N TYR A 603 14.05 2.17 10.14
CA TYR A 603 14.06 0.75 9.73
C TYR A 603 13.04 -0.10 10.52
N ALA A 604 12.66 0.32 11.73
CA ALA A 604 11.69 -0.31 12.58
C ALA A 604 10.35 0.44 12.60
N HIS A 605 9.98 1.15 11.54
CA HIS A 605 8.80 2.04 11.52
C HIS A 605 7.49 1.39 11.97
N GLY A 606 7.30 0.08 11.82
CA GLY A 606 6.09 -0.59 12.33
C GLY A 606 4.80 -0.26 11.57
N TRP A 607 4.80 0.76 10.72
CA TRP A 607 3.62 1.24 10.02
C TRP A 607 3.23 0.37 8.83
N GLU A 608 1.92 0.20 8.68
CA GLU A 608 1.28 -0.43 7.55
C GLU A 608 0.02 0.36 7.18
N PRO A 609 -0.18 0.72 5.89
CA PRO A 609 -1.38 1.43 5.42
C PRO A 609 -2.65 0.56 5.41
N ALA A 610 -2.53 -0.77 5.48
CA ALA A 610 -3.65 -1.66 5.58
C ALA A 610 -4.36 -1.50 6.94
N PRO A 611 -5.63 -1.07 6.96
CA PRO A 611 -6.29 -0.56 8.15
C PRO A 611 -6.81 -1.66 9.10
N PHE A 612 -6.43 -2.92 8.90
CA PHE A 612 -6.93 -4.05 9.67
C PHE A 612 -5.93 -4.70 10.64
N TRP A 613 -4.70 -4.18 10.68
CA TRP A 613 -3.74 -4.55 11.71
C TRP A 613 -3.40 -3.31 12.54
N PRO A 614 -4.05 -3.16 13.71
CA PRO A 614 -3.97 -1.95 14.51
C PRO A 614 -2.66 -1.90 15.31
N ASN A 615 -1.66 -2.73 14.99
CA ASN A 615 -0.41 -2.82 15.73
C ASN A 615 0.77 -3.04 14.79
N ALA A 616 1.89 -2.37 15.08
CA ALA A 616 3.17 -2.68 14.47
C ALA A 616 3.53 -4.16 14.70
N PHE A 617 4.15 -4.79 13.69
CA PHE A 617 4.63 -6.17 13.74
C PHE A 617 3.54 -7.19 14.15
N LYS A 618 2.38 -7.20 13.48
CA LYS A 618 1.32 -8.23 13.62
C LYS A 618 0.89 -8.62 15.04
N ASN A 619 1.12 -7.76 16.04
CA ASN A 619 0.74 -8.03 17.42
C ASN A 619 1.32 -9.35 18.00
N TRP A 620 2.52 -9.78 17.57
CA TRP A 620 3.18 -11.08 17.87
C TRP A 620 3.21 -11.52 19.36
N HIS A 621 2.77 -10.68 20.29
CA HIS A 621 2.91 -10.83 21.72
C HIS A 621 1.98 -9.87 22.51
N GLN A 622 0.88 -9.39 21.89
CA GLN A 622 -0.19 -8.62 22.54
C GLN A 622 0.22 -7.30 23.25
N GLN A 623 1.38 -6.70 22.95
CA GLN A 623 1.77 -5.39 23.50
C GLN A 623 1.12 -4.21 22.77
N SER A 624 -0.21 -4.17 22.80
CA SER A 624 -0.98 -3.14 22.13
C SER A 624 -0.64 -1.72 22.63
N ASP A 625 -0.31 -1.50 23.91
CA ASP A 625 -0.11 -0.14 24.45
C ASP A 625 1.07 0.64 23.83
N ARG A 626 2.13 -0.01 23.33
CA ARG A 626 3.33 0.67 22.79
C ARG A 626 3.42 0.69 21.27
N LEU A 627 2.66 -0.18 20.61
CA LEU A 627 2.62 -0.32 19.15
C LEU A 627 1.29 0.16 18.55
N ARG A 628 0.42 0.70 19.40
CA ARG A 628 -0.83 1.32 19.02
C ARG A 628 -0.58 2.56 18.17
N PRO A 629 -1.42 2.80 17.15
CA PRO A 629 -1.40 4.00 16.33
C PRO A 629 -1.40 5.28 17.16
N GLY A 630 -0.29 6.01 17.05
CA GLY A 630 -0.05 7.29 17.68
C GLY A 630 0.22 8.38 16.65
N ASP A 631 1.00 9.39 17.05
CA ASP A 631 1.40 10.48 16.14
C ASP A 631 2.34 9.99 15.04
N HIS A 632 3.18 8.99 15.33
CA HIS A 632 4.02 8.31 14.36
C HIS A 632 3.23 7.73 13.17
N GLU A 633 2.30 6.81 13.43
CA GLU A 633 1.50 6.15 12.39
C GLU A 633 0.61 7.17 11.66
N LYS A 634 0.04 8.12 12.40
CA LYS A 634 -0.82 9.14 11.82
C LYS A 634 -0.07 10.12 10.91
N MET A 635 1.16 10.45 11.25
CA MET A 635 2.05 11.25 10.42
C MET A 635 2.42 10.49 9.15
N LEU A 636 2.86 9.22 9.25
CA LEU A 636 3.19 8.41 8.09
C LEU A 636 2.00 8.31 7.14
N GLU A 637 0.81 8.00 7.67
CA GLU A 637 -0.44 8.03 6.92
C GLU A 637 -0.67 9.37 6.21
N SER A 638 -0.58 10.48 6.95
CA SER A 638 -0.83 11.82 6.43
C SER A 638 0.15 12.24 5.33
N TYR A 639 1.44 11.92 5.49
CA TYR A 639 2.48 12.21 4.51
C TYR A 639 2.32 11.36 3.24
N PHE A 640 2.10 10.06 3.40
CA PHE A 640 1.94 9.18 2.25
C PHE A 640 0.63 9.40 1.51
N TRP A 641 -0.49 9.70 2.19
CA TRP A 641 -1.72 10.11 1.50
C TRP A 641 -1.59 11.45 0.78
N THR A 642 -0.71 12.33 1.25
CA THR A 642 -0.38 13.56 0.52
C THR A 642 0.46 13.23 -0.72
N ALA A 643 1.51 12.42 -0.58
CA ALA A 643 2.41 12.03 -1.67
C ALA A 643 1.74 11.18 -2.76
N TYR A 644 0.72 10.41 -2.38
CA TYR A 644 -0.01 9.51 -3.25
C TYR A 644 -1.50 9.87 -3.34
N TYR A 645 -1.81 11.17 -3.24
CA TYR A 645 -3.17 11.66 -3.45
C TYR A 645 -3.69 11.23 -4.85
N PRO A 646 -4.93 10.68 -4.96
CA PRO A 646 -6.05 10.83 -4.03
C PRO A 646 -6.34 9.63 -3.12
N ILE A 647 -5.33 8.90 -2.61
CA ILE A 647 -5.59 7.77 -1.67
C ILE A 647 -6.44 8.20 -0.47
N GLY A 648 -6.17 9.36 0.15
CA GLY A 648 -6.92 9.82 1.34
C GLY A 648 -8.44 9.93 1.14
N PRO A 649 -8.93 10.62 0.10
CA PRO A 649 -10.36 10.60 -0.25
C PRO A 649 -10.88 9.22 -0.67
N ASN A 650 -10.07 8.42 -1.37
CA ASN A 650 -10.53 7.13 -1.90
C ASN A 650 -10.57 6.01 -0.86
N SER A 651 -9.78 6.07 0.20
CA SER A 651 -9.86 5.12 1.33
C SER A 651 -11.22 5.18 2.05
N GLN A 652 -12.00 6.24 1.82
CA GLN A 652 -13.36 6.43 2.33
C GLN A 652 -14.40 5.71 1.47
N ARG A 653 -14.04 5.31 0.25
CA ARG A 653 -14.99 4.63 -0.62
C ARG A 653 -15.16 3.18 -0.16
N PRO A 654 -16.36 2.63 -0.32
CA PRO A 654 -16.58 1.19 -0.37
C PRO A 654 -15.53 0.48 -1.23
N ILE A 655 -14.71 -0.40 -0.65
CA ILE A 655 -13.92 -1.34 -1.44
C ILE A 655 -14.79 -2.59 -1.56
N THR A 656 -15.19 -2.92 -2.77
CA THR A 656 -16.04 -4.07 -3.06
C THR A 656 -15.44 -4.83 -4.22
N ALA A 657 -15.91 -6.06 -4.46
CA ALA A 657 -15.61 -6.79 -5.68
C ALA A 657 -16.02 -6.02 -6.96
N THR A 658 -16.81 -4.95 -6.83
CA THR A 658 -17.29 -4.12 -7.95
C THR A 658 -16.55 -2.79 -8.12
N ASN A 659 -15.75 -2.41 -7.13
CA ASN A 659 -15.02 -1.15 -7.11
C ASN A 659 -13.53 -1.44 -6.92
N GLU A 660 -12.86 -1.78 -8.02
CA GLU A 660 -11.41 -1.97 -8.05
C GLU A 660 -10.72 -0.61 -8.17
N VAL A 661 -9.87 -0.28 -7.20
CA VAL A 661 -9.41 1.10 -7.03
C VAL A 661 -7.96 1.23 -7.48
N TYR A 662 -7.73 1.53 -8.75
CA TYR A 662 -6.42 2.00 -9.20
C TYR A 662 -6.42 3.52 -9.27
N LEU A 663 -5.52 4.20 -8.55
CA LEU A 663 -5.56 5.66 -8.39
C LEU A 663 -4.43 6.34 -9.16
N PRO A 664 -4.75 7.34 -10.02
CA PRO A 664 -3.74 8.15 -10.66
C PRO A 664 -3.17 9.16 -9.64
N GLY A 665 -1.91 9.00 -9.25
CA GLY A 665 -1.26 9.88 -8.28
C GLY A 665 -0.92 11.25 -8.89
N VAL A 666 -1.18 12.35 -8.15
CA VAL A 666 -0.87 13.73 -8.59
C VAL A 666 0.59 13.91 -9.00
N PHE A 667 1.50 13.23 -8.32
CA PHE A 667 2.95 13.34 -8.54
C PHE A 667 3.51 12.26 -9.48
N GLY A 668 2.70 11.30 -9.94
CA GLY A 668 3.19 10.08 -10.56
C GLY A 668 3.98 9.18 -9.59
N ASP A 669 4.73 8.21 -10.11
CA ASP A 669 5.65 7.38 -9.34
C ASP A 669 7.06 8.00 -9.35
N ILE A 670 7.30 8.96 -8.44
CA ILE A 670 8.57 9.69 -8.32
C ILE A 670 9.25 9.51 -6.96
N PHE A 671 8.66 8.70 -6.09
CA PHE A 671 9.10 8.54 -4.71
C PHE A 671 9.69 7.15 -4.48
N ASP A 672 10.76 7.08 -3.69
CA ASP A 672 11.21 5.86 -3.02
C ASP A 672 11.09 6.03 -1.50
N VAL A 673 11.09 4.93 -0.75
CA VAL A 673 11.24 4.96 0.71
C VAL A 673 12.52 4.25 1.09
N ILE A 674 13.41 4.98 1.76
CA ILE A 674 14.67 4.49 2.27
C ILE A 674 14.64 4.47 3.79
N PHE A 675 15.44 3.59 4.39
CA PHE A 675 15.37 3.29 5.81
C PHE A 675 16.58 3.83 6.55
N ALA A 676 16.32 4.46 7.70
CA ALA A 676 17.32 4.87 8.67
C ALA A 676 17.70 3.67 9.54
N ASP A 677 18.81 3.01 9.18
CA ASP A 677 19.42 1.92 9.95
C ASP A 677 20.58 2.44 10.82
N PRO A 678 20.73 1.98 12.08
CA PRO A 678 21.89 2.30 12.91
C PRO A 678 23.26 2.02 12.25
N ASP A 679 23.32 1.02 11.37
CA ASP A 679 24.46 0.78 10.48
C ASP A 679 24.39 1.72 9.26
N VAL A 680 25.09 2.86 9.37
CA VAL A 680 25.13 3.89 8.33
C VAL A 680 25.77 3.43 7.01
N ASP A 681 26.50 2.32 6.99
CA ASP A 681 27.06 1.73 5.77
C ASP A 681 25.96 1.12 4.88
N ARG A 682 24.75 0.92 5.43
CA ARG A 682 23.55 0.52 4.68
C ARG A 682 22.85 1.70 4.00
N TRP A 683 23.23 2.94 4.32
CA TRP A 683 22.67 4.16 3.71
C TRP A 683 23.34 4.47 2.35
N ARG A 684 23.52 3.45 1.51
CA ARG A 684 24.33 3.51 0.28
C ARG A 684 23.73 4.40 -0.79
N THR A 685 22.43 4.64 -0.73
CA THR A 685 21.68 5.35 -1.78
C THR A 685 21.26 6.76 -1.39
N ILE A 686 21.37 7.17 -0.13
CA ILE A 686 20.84 8.48 0.31
C ILE A 686 21.44 9.65 -0.49
N ASP A 687 22.74 9.61 -0.80
CA ASP A 687 23.42 10.67 -1.57
C ASP A 687 23.02 10.69 -3.06
N THR A 688 22.32 9.66 -3.54
CA THR A 688 21.85 9.60 -4.91
C THR A 688 20.50 10.31 -5.11
N TYR A 689 19.82 10.67 -4.02
CA TYR A 689 18.55 11.40 -4.05
C TYR A 689 18.77 12.91 -3.89
N PRO A 690 18.36 13.74 -4.87
CA PRO A 690 18.37 15.20 -4.73
C PRO A 690 17.57 15.72 -3.53
N VAL A 691 16.51 15.00 -3.14
CA VAL A 691 15.64 15.37 -2.02
C VAL A 691 15.38 14.15 -1.14
N VAL A 692 15.53 14.35 0.17
CA VAL A 692 15.12 13.41 1.21
C VAL A 692 14.12 14.11 2.14
N VAL A 693 12.97 13.49 2.36
CA VAL A 693 11.94 13.94 3.30
C VAL A 693 11.92 13.00 4.49
N ALA A 694 12.32 13.46 5.66
CA ALA A 694 12.15 12.68 6.88
C ALA A 694 10.66 12.52 7.17
N ALA A 695 10.20 11.31 7.44
CA ALA A 695 8.83 11.00 7.83
C ALA A 695 8.85 9.87 8.87
N GLY A 696 7.88 9.88 9.79
CA GLY A 696 7.97 9.02 10.96
C GLY A 696 8.74 9.70 12.10
N GLU A 697 8.73 9.05 13.25
CA GLU A 697 9.60 9.38 14.38
C GLU A 697 10.88 8.58 14.23
N ILE A 698 12.01 9.27 14.06
CA ILE A 698 13.33 8.65 13.91
C ILE A 698 14.20 9.08 15.08
N GLU A 699 14.57 8.12 15.92
CA GLU A 699 15.53 8.34 17.01
C GLU A 699 16.96 8.18 16.46
N LEU A 700 17.56 9.29 16.04
CA LEU A 700 18.88 9.29 15.43
C LEU A 700 19.97 9.00 16.46
N THR A 701 20.75 7.95 16.20
CA THR A 701 22.07 7.81 16.80
C THR A 701 23.00 8.93 16.34
N ALA A 702 24.12 9.11 17.04
CA ALA A 702 25.13 10.11 16.66
C ALA A 702 25.66 9.89 15.23
N ALA A 703 25.85 8.63 14.82
CA ALA A 703 26.32 8.29 13.48
C ALA A 703 25.28 8.63 12.41
N GLU A 704 24.01 8.27 12.61
CA GLU A 704 22.92 8.61 11.68
C GLU A 704 22.75 10.13 11.53
N GLY A 705 22.84 10.88 12.63
CA GLY A 705 22.82 12.34 12.60
C GLY A 705 23.97 12.96 11.80
N GLN A 706 25.19 12.46 11.99
CA GLN A 706 26.35 12.87 11.19
C GLN A 706 26.19 12.51 9.71
N ARG A 707 25.62 11.34 9.42
CA ARG A 707 25.36 10.88 8.06
C ARG A 707 24.38 11.78 7.31
N LEU A 708 23.30 12.21 7.97
CA LEU A 708 22.33 13.17 7.43
C LEU A 708 22.92 14.57 7.27
N ALA A 709 23.72 15.03 8.24
CA ALA A 709 24.40 16.31 8.12
C ALA A 709 25.34 16.31 6.90
N ALA A 710 26.12 15.24 6.71
CA ALA A 710 26.98 15.07 5.55
C ALA A 710 26.20 15.07 4.23
N TYR A 711 25.05 14.39 4.16
CA TYR A 711 24.17 14.41 2.99
C TYR A 711 23.78 15.86 2.61
N VAL A 712 23.36 16.67 3.59
CA VAL A 712 23.01 18.08 3.35
C VAL A 712 24.23 18.89 2.92
N GLU A 713 25.34 18.81 3.65
CA GLU A 713 26.56 19.58 3.32
C GLU A 713 27.08 19.28 1.90
N GLN A 714 26.84 18.07 1.39
CA GLN A 714 27.31 17.60 0.07
C GLN A 714 26.32 17.85 -1.08
N GLY A 715 25.22 18.57 -0.85
CA GLY A 715 24.27 18.95 -1.93
C GLY A 715 22.84 18.47 -1.73
N GLY A 716 22.62 17.56 -0.78
CA GLY A 716 21.30 17.03 -0.48
C GLY A 716 20.30 18.10 -0.03
N THR A 717 19.03 17.94 -0.40
CA THR A 717 17.93 18.72 0.17
C THR A 717 17.18 17.88 1.19
N LEU A 718 17.33 18.21 2.48
CA LEU A 718 16.63 17.51 3.56
C LEU A 718 15.42 18.32 4.03
N VAL A 719 14.26 17.68 4.12
CA VAL A 719 13.04 18.25 4.71
C VAL A 719 12.78 17.60 6.05
N VAL A 720 12.63 18.40 7.10
CA VAL A 720 12.35 17.96 8.47
C VAL A 720 11.24 18.82 9.05
N ALA A 721 10.22 18.18 9.63
CA ALA A 721 9.29 18.89 10.50
C ALA A 721 9.68 18.73 11.97
N ASP A 722 9.18 19.62 12.82
CA ASP A 722 9.38 19.53 14.25
C ASP A 722 8.93 18.16 14.78
N ALA A 723 9.66 17.62 15.75
CA ALA A 723 9.46 16.28 16.31
C ALA A 723 9.62 15.06 15.35
N HIS A 724 10.00 15.22 14.07
CA HIS A 724 10.36 14.06 13.22
C HIS A 724 11.61 13.33 13.72
N LEU A 725 12.60 14.09 14.20
CA LEU A 725 13.92 13.59 14.56
C LEU A 725 14.15 13.80 16.05
N THR A 726 14.57 12.75 16.74
CA THR A 726 14.94 12.76 18.17
C THR A 726 16.29 12.07 18.37
N GLY A 727 16.75 11.95 19.62
CA GLY A 727 18.00 11.27 19.94
C GLY A 727 19.27 12.14 19.82
N PRO A 728 20.44 11.60 20.17
CA PRO A 728 21.69 12.34 20.23
C PRO A 728 22.18 12.85 18.86
N GLY A 729 21.76 12.23 17.75
CA GLY A 729 22.16 12.62 16.40
C GLY A 729 21.62 13.96 15.93
N VAL A 730 20.51 14.45 16.50
CA VAL A 730 19.86 15.71 16.09
C VAL A 730 20.81 16.91 16.18
N ALA A 731 21.74 16.90 17.14
CA ALA A 731 22.70 17.98 17.31
C ALA A 731 23.58 18.19 16.06
N ALA A 732 23.96 17.12 15.36
CA ALA A 732 24.78 17.22 14.14
C ALA A 732 24.06 17.96 13.00
N LEU A 733 22.72 17.95 13.00
CA LEU A 733 21.91 18.65 12.03
C LEU A 733 21.77 20.15 12.31
N ASN A 734 22.28 20.67 13.43
CA ASN A 734 22.21 22.10 13.79
C ASN A 734 20.84 22.74 13.44
N LEU A 735 19.72 22.12 13.82
CA LEU A 735 18.39 22.58 13.41
C LEU A 735 18.17 24.06 13.79
N PRO A 736 17.38 24.83 13.02
CA PRO A 736 17.16 26.25 13.30
C PRO A 736 16.63 26.49 14.71
N THR A 737 17.05 27.59 15.33
CA THR A 737 16.48 28.05 16.60
C THR A 737 15.02 28.40 16.38
N VAL A 738 14.18 27.96 17.32
CA VAL A 738 12.75 28.29 17.35
C VAL A 738 12.36 28.83 18.71
N ALA A 739 11.29 29.59 18.76
CA ALA A 739 10.70 30.07 20.00
C ALA A 739 10.37 28.90 20.95
N GLN A 740 10.47 29.12 22.26
CA GLN A 740 10.16 28.10 23.25
C GLN A 740 8.66 27.78 23.37
N ARG A 741 7.80 28.71 22.96
CA ARG A 741 6.34 28.57 23.05
C ARG A 741 5.75 28.27 21.68
N PHE A 742 4.68 27.50 21.67
CA PHE A 742 3.82 27.32 20.52
C PHE A 742 2.84 28.48 20.41
N ASP A 743 2.72 29.01 19.20
CA ASP A 743 1.60 29.83 18.75
C ASP A 743 0.61 28.95 17.99
N GLU A 744 -0.66 29.36 17.90
CA GLU A 744 -1.69 28.64 17.16
C GLU A 744 -2.46 29.56 16.23
N VAL A 745 -2.65 29.11 14.99
CA VAL A 745 -3.37 29.84 13.94
C VAL A 745 -4.12 28.86 13.04
N ASP A 746 -5.03 29.37 12.21
CA ASP A 746 -5.88 28.62 11.26
C ASP A 746 -5.73 29.15 9.82
N GLN A 747 -4.71 29.96 9.57
CA GLN A 747 -4.37 30.47 8.25
C GLN A 747 -2.85 30.52 8.07
N TYR A 748 -2.40 30.47 6.82
CA TYR A 748 -0.99 30.58 6.47
C TYR A 748 -0.76 31.34 5.16
N GLY A 749 0.37 32.03 5.05
CA GLY A 749 0.91 32.52 3.80
C GLY A 749 1.98 31.57 3.24
N TRP A 750 2.19 31.61 1.92
CA TRP A 750 3.12 30.72 1.23
C TRP A 750 3.96 31.42 0.15
N LEU A 751 5.29 31.28 0.25
CA LEU A 751 6.31 31.88 -0.60
C LEU A 751 6.12 33.38 -0.90
N ARG A 752 5.72 33.72 -2.12
CA ARG A 752 5.47 35.11 -2.56
C ARG A 752 3.99 35.35 -2.84
N ASP A 753 3.13 34.38 -2.56
CA ASP A 753 1.69 34.53 -2.68
C ASP A 753 1.22 35.51 -1.60
N PRO A 754 0.64 36.67 -1.97
CA PRO A 754 0.14 37.63 -0.99
C PRO A 754 -1.14 37.15 -0.29
N THR A 755 -1.75 36.05 -0.75
CA THR A 755 -3.00 35.50 -0.22
C THR A 755 -2.75 34.72 1.05
N MET A 756 -3.58 34.95 2.06
CA MET A 756 -3.69 34.07 3.22
C MET A 756 -4.60 32.89 2.86
N HIS A 757 -4.12 31.68 3.11
CA HIS A 757 -4.82 30.43 2.83
C HIS A 757 -5.36 29.83 4.12
N ASP A 758 -6.56 29.27 4.06
CA ASP A 758 -7.19 28.59 5.18
C ASP A 758 -6.50 27.24 5.50
N SER A 759 -6.51 26.88 6.77
CA SER A 759 -5.98 25.61 7.31
C SER A 759 -6.79 25.21 8.54
N PRO A 760 -6.96 23.91 8.84
CA PRO A 760 -7.38 23.51 10.18
C PRO A 760 -6.36 24.04 11.20
N ARG A 761 -6.79 24.33 12.43
CA ARG A 761 -5.91 24.95 13.42
C ARG A 761 -4.65 24.12 13.67
N PHE A 762 -3.51 24.79 13.64
CA PHE A 762 -2.20 24.18 13.83
C PHE A 762 -1.36 24.96 14.82
N ALA A 763 -0.53 24.23 15.56
CA ALA A 763 0.47 24.80 16.45
C ALA A 763 1.81 24.92 15.71
N TYR A 764 2.57 25.98 15.98
CA TYR A 764 3.94 26.13 15.45
C TYR A 764 4.83 26.91 16.41
N ARG A 765 6.15 26.76 16.25
CA ARG A 765 7.14 27.57 16.96
C ARG A 765 7.79 28.52 15.98
N ARG A 766 7.74 29.83 16.25
CA ARG A 766 8.37 30.83 15.36
C ARG A 766 9.84 30.49 15.12
N ILE A 767 10.23 30.42 13.86
CA ILE A 767 11.61 30.16 13.44
C ILE A 767 12.40 31.47 13.47
N GLU A 768 13.61 31.44 14.03
CA GLU A 768 14.59 32.51 13.84
C GLU A 768 15.17 32.40 12.43
N THR A 769 14.93 33.42 11.60
CA THR A 769 15.21 33.35 10.15
C THR A 769 16.54 33.97 9.76
N GLU A 770 17.42 34.28 10.71
CA GLU A 770 18.75 34.79 10.38
C GLU A 770 19.52 33.73 9.55
N GLY A 771 19.98 34.11 8.35
CA GLY A 771 20.59 33.18 7.40
C GLY A 771 19.63 32.21 6.70
N GLY A 772 18.32 32.30 6.96
CA GLY A 772 17.29 31.46 6.35
C GLY A 772 16.36 32.24 5.42
N ARG A 773 15.72 31.54 4.48
CA ARG A 773 14.66 32.06 3.62
C ARG A 773 13.31 31.56 4.10
N VAL A 774 12.42 32.49 4.44
CA VAL A 774 11.03 32.18 4.81
C VAL A 774 10.28 31.57 3.62
N LEU A 775 9.63 30.44 3.86
CA LEU A 775 8.74 29.77 2.89
C LEU A 775 7.28 29.85 3.30
N GLY A 776 6.97 29.76 4.60
CA GLY A 776 5.62 29.85 5.14
C GLY A 776 5.58 30.69 6.40
N TRP A 777 4.54 31.50 6.53
CA TRP A 777 4.36 32.43 7.65
C TRP A 777 2.90 32.48 8.11
N ALA A 778 2.70 32.78 9.39
CA ALA A 778 1.40 32.97 10.01
C ALA A 778 0.86 34.41 9.78
N PRO A 779 -0.43 34.70 10.06
CA PRO A 779 -1.02 36.03 9.90
C PRO A 779 -0.27 37.17 10.61
N ASP A 780 0.42 36.87 11.71
CA ASP A 780 1.21 37.82 12.48
C ASP A 780 2.62 38.07 11.91
N GLY A 781 2.95 37.43 10.78
CA GLY A 781 4.24 37.47 10.12
C GLY A 781 5.28 36.49 10.68
N GLY A 782 4.94 35.70 11.70
CA GLY A 782 5.82 34.69 12.27
C GLY A 782 6.14 33.58 11.26
N ALA A 783 7.41 33.37 10.95
CA ALA A 783 7.85 32.29 10.08
C ALA A 783 7.69 30.93 10.78
N PHE A 784 7.07 29.97 10.09
CA PHE A 784 6.92 28.60 10.60
C PHE A 784 7.49 27.55 9.65
N CYS A 785 7.84 27.94 8.42
CA CYS A 785 8.56 27.10 7.47
C CYS A 785 9.66 27.93 6.79
N ALA A 786 10.90 27.44 6.79
CA ALA A 786 12.04 28.15 6.21
C ALA A 786 13.08 27.19 5.60
N ALA A 787 13.81 27.67 4.60
CA ALA A 787 14.94 27.00 3.98
C ALA A 787 16.27 27.62 4.41
N PHE A 788 17.25 26.78 4.72
CA PHE A 788 18.61 27.16 5.12
C PHE A 788 19.59 26.45 4.20
N ASP A 789 20.33 27.21 3.39
CA ASP A 789 21.38 26.65 2.54
C ASP A 789 22.60 26.31 3.43
N ARG A 790 23.18 25.11 3.25
CA ARG A 790 24.28 24.59 4.07
C ARG A 790 25.22 23.77 3.21
N GLY A 791 26.51 24.13 3.21
CA GLY A 791 27.45 23.63 2.23
C GLY A 791 26.90 23.82 0.82
N GLU A 792 26.83 22.74 0.06
CA GLU A 792 26.23 22.75 -1.28
C GLU A 792 24.72 22.48 -1.27
N GLY A 793 24.16 21.98 -0.17
CA GLY A 793 22.78 21.53 -0.05
C GLY A 793 21.84 22.49 0.67
N ARG A 794 20.72 21.95 1.16
CA ARG A 794 19.64 22.72 1.80
C ARG A 794 18.90 21.93 2.87
N LEU A 795 18.69 22.56 4.02
CA LEU A 795 17.74 22.11 5.04
C LEU A 795 16.45 22.91 4.93
N ILE A 796 15.31 22.25 4.76
CA ILE A 796 13.98 22.86 4.89
C ILE A 796 13.38 22.40 6.21
N TYR A 797 13.08 23.36 7.09
CA TYR A 797 12.52 23.08 8.40
C TYR A 797 11.09 23.60 8.50
N LEU A 798 10.18 22.73 8.94
CA LEU A 798 8.78 23.03 9.24
C LEU A 798 8.56 22.93 10.75
N SER A 799 8.37 24.07 11.43
CA SER A 799 8.19 24.13 12.89
C SER A 799 6.81 23.66 13.40
N VAL A 800 5.94 23.20 12.49
CA VAL A 800 4.67 22.56 12.84
C VAL A 800 4.97 21.12 13.28
N PRO A 801 4.60 20.69 14.50
CA PRO A 801 4.86 19.33 14.97
C PRO A 801 4.37 18.27 13.99
N HIS A 802 5.29 17.40 13.57
CA HIS A 802 5.07 16.34 12.58
C HIS A 802 4.48 16.81 11.24
N GLY A 803 4.51 18.12 10.95
CA GLY A 803 3.79 18.71 9.82
C GLY A 803 2.28 18.50 9.87
N MET A 804 1.71 18.28 11.05
CA MET A 804 0.28 18.01 11.25
C MET A 804 -0.44 19.15 11.97
N THR A 805 -1.73 19.31 11.67
CA THR A 805 -2.65 20.18 12.43
C THR A 805 -2.92 19.60 13.81
N ILE A 806 -3.55 20.37 14.71
CA ILE A 806 -3.97 19.86 16.03
C ILE A 806 -4.94 18.67 15.87
N GLY A 807 -5.76 18.68 14.81
CA GLY A 807 -6.63 17.57 14.43
C GLY A 807 -5.92 16.36 13.82
N ARG A 808 -4.58 16.36 13.77
CA ARG A 808 -3.73 15.31 13.19
C ARG A 808 -4.00 15.05 11.71
N GLN A 809 -4.32 16.10 10.95
CA GLN A 809 -4.35 16.08 9.48
C GLN A 809 -3.05 16.65 8.94
N ALA A 810 -2.65 16.28 7.71
CA ALA A 810 -1.51 16.94 7.07
C ALA A 810 -1.74 18.45 6.99
N HIS A 811 -0.78 19.25 7.43
CA HIS A 811 -0.87 20.69 7.18
C HIS A 811 -0.78 20.94 5.66
N PRO A 812 -1.57 21.86 5.06
CA PRO A 812 -1.57 22.11 3.61
C PRO A 812 -0.21 22.47 3.01
N VAL A 813 0.72 22.98 3.84
CA VAL A 813 2.12 23.22 3.45
C VAL A 813 2.86 21.93 3.07
N VAL A 814 2.51 20.77 3.62
CA VAL A 814 3.12 19.49 3.22
C VAL A 814 2.84 19.22 1.74
N ALA A 815 1.59 19.40 1.29
CA ALA A 815 1.22 19.28 -0.12
C ALA A 815 1.98 20.25 -1.02
N ARG A 816 2.11 21.51 -0.59
CA ARG A 816 2.86 22.54 -1.32
C ARG A 816 4.36 22.21 -1.38
N LEU A 817 4.96 21.78 -0.27
CA LEU A 817 6.36 21.37 -0.24
C LEU A 817 6.63 20.27 -1.24
N LEU A 818 5.84 19.19 -1.26
CA LEU A 818 6.01 18.09 -2.24
C LEU A 818 5.89 18.59 -3.69
N ALA A 819 4.97 19.50 -3.98
CA ALA A 819 4.83 20.11 -5.30
C ALA A 819 6.06 20.94 -5.70
N HIS A 820 6.57 21.76 -4.81
CA HIS A 820 7.75 22.58 -5.06
C HIS A 820 9.06 21.76 -5.09
N LEU A 821 9.15 20.67 -4.33
CA LEU A 821 10.30 19.78 -4.30
C LEU A 821 10.38 18.90 -5.55
N SER A 822 9.25 18.47 -6.10
CA SER A 822 9.23 17.69 -7.35
C SER A 822 9.58 18.52 -8.58
N ARG A 823 9.44 19.85 -8.52
CA ARG A 823 9.78 20.72 -9.65
C ARG A 823 11.27 20.66 -9.98
N GLY A 824 11.57 20.48 -11.25
CA GLY A 824 12.96 20.47 -11.70
C GLY A 824 13.72 19.19 -11.31
N LEU A 825 13.04 18.12 -10.87
CA LEU A 825 13.68 16.82 -10.63
C LEU A 825 13.56 15.79 -11.77
N MET A 826 12.39 15.63 -12.40
CA MET A 826 12.19 14.62 -13.46
C MET A 826 12.68 15.04 -14.86
N PRO A 827 13.41 14.20 -15.63
CA PRO A 827 13.82 14.53 -16.99
C PRO A 827 12.65 14.64 -17.98
N VAL A 828 11.52 14.03 -17.63
CA VAL A 828 10.24 14.10 -18.34
C VAL A 828 9.15 14.50 -17.36
N GLU A 829 8.35 15.50 -17.71
CA GLU A 829 7.17 15.94 -16.97
C GLU A 829 5.91 15.44 -17.67
N VAL A 830 4.96 14.91 -16.91
CA VAL A 830 3.66 14.45 -17.42
C VAL A 830 2.56 15.30 -16.79
N ALA A 831 1.62 15.76 -17.62
CA ALA A 831 0.42 16.49 -17.19
C ALA A 831 -0.83 15.81 -17.77
N GLY A 832 -1.85 15.62 -16.93
CA GLY A 832 -3.08 14.90 -17.21
C GLY A 832 -3.42 13.92 -16.08
N ASP A 833 -4.71 13.68 -15.86
CA ASP A 833 -5.22 12.82 -14.79
C ASP A 833 -5.06 11.32 -15.12
N VAL A 834 -3.81 10.84 -15.12
CA VAL A 834 -3.42 9.44 -15.31
C VAL A 834 -2.30 9.08 -14.34
N GLN A 835 -2.15 7.80 -13.99
CA GLN A 835 -0.92 7.36 -13.33
C GLN A 835 0.21 7.35 -14.36
N TRP A 836 1.40 7.76 -13.93
CA TRP A 836 2.57 7.73 -14.80
C TRP A 836 3.86 7.39 -14.05
N MET A 837 4.83 6.88 -14.79
CA MET A 837 6.22 6.68 -14.35
C MET A 837 7.17 6.84 -15.52
N VAL A 838 8.44 7.13 -15.21
CA VAL A 838 9.49 7.38 -16.22
C VAL A 838 10.66 6.46 -15.94
N ASN A 839 11.09 5.73 -16.97
CA ASN A 839 12.28 4.88 -16.92
C ASN A 839 13.34 5.44 -17.87
N GLU A 840 14.59 5.47 -17.44
CA GLU A 840 15.73 5.75 -18.31
C GLU A 840 16.03 4.55 -19.20
N ILE A 841 16.19 4.78 -20.50
CA ILE A 841 16.73 3.80 -21.44
C ILE A 841 17.95 4.40 -22.13
N GLU A 842 18.73 3.56 -22.83
CA GLU A 842 19.84 4.05 -23.63
C GLU A 842 19.36 5.10 -24.66
N GLY A 843 19.87 6.33 -24.52
CA GLY A 843 19.56 7.43 -25.41
C GLY A 843 18.12 7.97 -25.32
N GLY A 844 17.38 7.72 -24.23
CA GLY A 844 16.01 8.22 -24.11
C GLY A 844 15.28 7.84 -22.83
N TRP A 845 13.94 7.86 -22.90
CA TRP A 845 13.07 7.49 -21.77
C TRP A 845 11.87 6.67 -22.23
N MET A 846 11.41 5.76 -21.37
CA MET A 846 10.08 5.14 -21.47
C MET A 846 9.14 5.85 -20.50
N VAL A 847 7.96 6.25 -20.98
CA VAL A 847 6.90 6.86 -20.18
C VAL A 847 5.69 5.94 -20.17
N THR A 848 5.39 5.35 -19.01
CA THR A 848 4.21 4.50 -18.83
C THR A 848 3.04 5.36 -18.39
N LEU A 849 1.88 5.21 -19.04
CA LEU A 849 0.64 5.93 -18.71
C LEU A 849 -0.48 4.93 -18.47
N LEU A 850 -1.22 5.07 -17.36
CA LEU A 850 -2.36 4.21 -17.02
C LEU A 850 -3.58 5.07 -16.71
N ASN A 851 -4.67 4.87 -17.47
CA ASN A 851 -5.94 5.58 -17.27
C ASN A 851 -6.98 4.66 -16.62
N PRO A 852 -7.19 4.70 -15.29
CA PRO A 852 -8.17 3.85 -14.62
C PRO A 852 -9.64 4.26 -14.86
N ALA A 853 -9.89 5.45 -15.41
CA ALA A 853 -11.24 5.96 -15.59
C ALA A 853 -12.03 5.16 -16.65
N GLY A 854 -13.37 5.23 -16.56
CA GLY A 854 -14.30 4.61 -17.52
C GLY A 854 -14.42 3.09 -17.44
N GLN A 855 -13.83 2.45 -16.43
CA GLN A 855 -13.95 1.01 -16.18
C GLN A 855 -14.81 0.77 -14.94
N SER A 856 -15.96 0.14 -15.14
CA SER A 856 -16.84 -0.30 -14.06
C SER A 856 -16.89 -1.82 -14.03
N LYS A 857 -16.82 -2.40 -12.84
CA LYS A 857 -16.94 -3.84 -12.67
C LYS A 857 -18.24 -4.15 -11.95
N PRO A 858 -19.27 -4.67 -12.63
CA PRO A 858 -20.50 -5.03 -11.94
C PRO A 858 -20.27 -6.25 -11.03
N GLN A 859 -21.19 -6.48 -10.08
CA GLN A 859 -21.15 -7.67 -9.21
C GLN A 859 -21.18 -8.96 -10.04
N GLN A 860 -21.88 -8.93 -11.18
CA GLN A 860 -21.94 -10.03 -12.14
C GLN A 860 -21.90 -9.47 -13.56
N GLY A 861 -21.09 -10.09 -14.43
CA GLY A 861 -20.99 -9.75 -15.85
C GLY A 861 -19.91 -8.71 -16.19
N MET A 862 -20.07 -8.07 -17.35
CA MET A 862 -19.15 -7.05 -17.89
C MET A 862 -19.95 -5.83 -18.33
N LEU A 863 -19.55 -4.63 -17.91
CA LEU A 863 -20.08 -3.38 -18.43
C LEU A 863 -19.22 -2.91 -19.62
N PRO A 864 -19.81 -2.19 -20.60
CA PRO A 864 -19.03 -1.52 -21.63
C PRO A 864 -18.05 -0.51 -21.00
N THR A 865 -16.87 -0.38 -21.59
CA THR A 865 -15.95 0.73 -21.30
C THR A 865 -16.63 2.05 -21.63
N ASP A 866 -16.61 3.00 -20.70
CA ASP A 866 -17.01 4.38 -20.95
C ASP A 866 -15.84 5.16 -21.57
N TYR A 867 -15.81 5.23 -22.90
CA TYR A 867 -14.77 5.97 -23.63
C TYR A 867 -14.91 7.50 -23.53
N THR A 868 -15.95 8.04 -22.89
CA THR A 868 -16.00 9.48 -22.58
C THR A 868 -14.98 9.87 -21.51
N GLU A 869 -14.48 8.89 -20.76
CA GLU A 869 -13.45 9.02 -19.74
C GLU A 869 -12.01 8.88 -20.28
N ASN A 870 -11.83 8.99 -21.61
CA ASN A 870 -10.51 9.10 -22.23
C ASN A 870 -9.78 10.35 -21.70
N ARG A 871 -8.48 10.25 -21.45
CA ARG A 871 -7.68 11.35 -20.86
C ARG A 871 -6.65 11.85 -21.86
N THR A 872 -6.60 13.16 -22.06
CA THR A 872 -5.51 13.78 -22.84
C THR A 872 -4.32 14.03 -21.94
N VAL A 873 -3.15 13.56 -22.36
CA VAL A 873 -1.90 13.65 -21.60
C VAL A 873 -0.86 14.41 -22.40
N THR A 874 -0.19 15.35 -21.73
CA THR A 874 0.95 16.09 -22.26
C THR A 874 2.23 15.58 -21.62
N ILE A 875 3.15 15.04 -22.42
CA ILE A 875 4.47 14.61 -22.01
C ILE A 875 5.49 15.64 -22.48
N ARG A 876 6.34 16.14 -21.59
CA ARG A 876 7.39 17.12 -21.90
C ARG A 876 8.74 16.64 -21.42
N ALA A 877 9.67 16.42 -22.36
CA ALA A 877 11.06 16.18 -22.02
C ALA A 877 11.79 17.51 -21.74
N ARG A 878 12.85 17.47 -20.93
CA ARG A 878 13.76 18.62 -20.76
C ARG A 878 14.72 18.83 -21.92
N ARG A 879 14.90 17.80 -22.73
CA ARG A 879 15.78 17.81 -23.90
C ARG A 879 14.93 17.77 -25.18
N PRO A 880 15.48 18.27 -26.31
CA PRO A 880 14.86 18.07 -27.62
C PRO A 880 14.55 16.61 -27.88
N LEU A 881 13.37 16.35 -28.45
CA LEU A 881 12.95 15.01 -28.87
C LEU A 881 13.19 14.84 -30.37
N SER A 882 13.84 13.75 -30.73
CA SER A 882 14.07 13.29 -32.09
C SER A 882 12.99 12.32 -32.57
N SER A 883 12.46 11.48 -31.66
CA SER A 883 11.35 10.58 -31.98
C SER A 883 10.50 10.24 -30.75
N ALA A 884 9.27 9.84 -31.01
CA ALA A 884 8.30 9.37 -30.03
C ALA A 884 7.49 8.23 -30.64
N ARG A 885 7.36 7.11 -29.93
CA ARG A 885 6.61 5.93 -30.39
C ARG A 885 5.90 5.26 -29.22
N ASP A 886 4.69 4.77 -29.44
CA ASP A 886 4.02 3.90 -28.47
C ASP A 886 4.38 2.43 -28.73
N ARG A 887 4.86 1.73 -27.70
CA ARG A 887 5.21 0.30 -27.76
C ARG A 887 3.98 -0.61 -27.74
N LEU A 888 2.85 -0.15 -27.18
CA LEU A 888 1.61 -0.92 -27.07
C LEU A 888 0.58 -0.57 -28.15
N ALA A 889 0.73 0.60 -28.79
CA ALA A 889 -0.08 1.06 -29.91
C ALA A 889 0.82 1.57 -31.06
N PRO A 890 1.62 0.70 -31.71
CA PRO A 890 2.65 1.12 -32.67
C PRO A 890 2.11 1.81 -33.93
N ASP A 891 0.82 1.63 -34.24
CA ASP A 891 0.15 2.28 -35.37
C ASP A 891 -0.27 3.73 -35.07
N ASP A 892 -0.26 4.14 -33.80
CA ASP A 892 -0.54 5.52 -33.41
C ASP A 892 0.67 6.42 -33.71
N VAL A 893 0.47 7.40 -34.58
CA VAL A 893 1.51 8.40 -34.89
C VAL A 893 1.52 9.48 -33.82
N LEU A 894 2.56 9.49 -32.99
CA LEU A 894 2.78 10.54 -31.99
C LEU A 894 3.50 11.74 -32.60
N THR A 895 2.88 12.91 -32.53
CA THR A 895 3.46 14.16 -33.08
C THR A 895 4.30 14.87 -32.02
N ILE A 896 5.56 15.19 -32.35
CA ILE A 896 6.43 16.01 -31.52
C ILE A 896 6.26 17.47 -31.90
N THR A 897 5.95 18.31 -30.91
CA THR A 897 5.97 19.78 -31.03
C THR A 897 7.00 20.35 -30.06
N GLY A 898 8.19 20.67 -30.58
CA GLY A 898 9.33 21.10 -29.76
C GLY A 898 9.84 19.97 -28.86
N GLN A 899 9.64 20.09 -27.54
CA GLN A 899 10.02 19.07 -26.55
C GLN A 899 8.80 18.34 -25.97
N THR A 900 7.64 18.45 -26.64
CA THR A 900 6.36 17.99 -26.11
C THR A 900 5.70 16.99 -27.06
N VAL A 901 5.12 15.96 -26.48
CA VAL A 901 4.23 15.00 -27.13
C VAL A 901 2.88 15.09 -26.44
N THR A 902 1.79 15.14 -27.19
CA THR A 902 0.42 15.05 -26.66
C THR A 902 -0.22 13.78 -27.19
N CYS A 903 -0.86 13.01 -26.32
CA CYS A 903 -1.55 11.79 -26.72
C CYS A 903 -2.82 11.58 -25.88
N GLU A 904 -3.79 10.87 -26.45
CA GLU A 904 -4.95 10.37 -25.69
C GLU A 904 -4.59 9.03 -25.07
N VAL A 905 -4.94 8.84 -23.80
CA VAL A 905 -4.90 7.55 -23.10
C VAL A 905 -6.34 7.07 -22.94
N PRO A 906 -6.77 6.05 -23.71
CA PRO A 906 -8.14 5.58 -23.64
C PRO A 906 -8.54 5.08 -22.24
N ALA A 907 -9.82 5.16 -21.92
CA ALA A 907 -10.40 4.65 -20.69
C ALA A 907 -10.00 3.18 -20.44
N GLY A 908 -9.47 2.90 -19.24
CA GLY A 908 -8.96 1.59 -18.86
C GLY A 908 -7.69 1.14 -19.58
N ALA A 909 -7.00 1.97 -20.35
CA ALA A 909 -5.85 1.55 -21.16
C ALA A 909 -4.48 1.81 -20.50
N VAL A 910 -3.46 1.12 -21.02
CA VAL A 910 -2.04 1.38 -20.74
C VAL A 910 -1.38 1.82 -22.04
N ARG A 911 -0.56 2.87 -21.98
CA ARG A 911 0.35 3.29 -23.06
C ARG A 911 1.79 3.27 -22.55
N ILE A 912 2.74 2.88 -23.40
CA ILE A 912 4.18 2.96 -23.08
C ILE A 912 4.83 3.76 -24.20
N VAL A 913 5.13 5.03 -23.92
CA VAL A 913 5.67 5.98 -24.89
C VAL A 913 7.18 6.02 -24.76
N GLU A 914 7.88 5.52 -25.77
CA GLU A 914 9.31 5.65 -25.94
C GLU A 914 9.63 7.05 -26.51
N LEU A 915 10.57 7.75 -25.87
CA LEU A 915 11.08 9.07 -26.26
C LEU A 915 12.58 8.97 -26.53
N LYS A 916 13.06 9.51 -27.66
CA LYS A 916 14.49 9.60 -28.00
C LYS A 916 14.92 11.02 -28.27
#